data_AF-A0A929ZFK4-F1
#
_entry.id   AF-A0A929ZFK4-F1
#
_cell.length_a   1.000
_cell.length_b   1.000
_cell.length_c   1.000
_cell.angle_alpha   90.00
_cell.angle_beta   90.00
_cell.angle_gamma   90.00
#
_symmetry.space_group_name_H-M   'P 1'
#
loop_
_entity.id
_entity.type
_entity.pdbx_description
1 polymer ?
#
loop_
_entity_poly.entity_id
_entity_poly.type
_entity_poly.pdbx_seq_one_letter_code
_entity_poly.pdbx_strand_id
1 'polypeptide(L)'
;PYVAFKPGTVDQIRKVIAIARETDPIKVIVQVEDGHSGGHHSWEDLSDLLLATYAQLRAQSNIVLTVGGGIGTPERAADFLTGDWSARYGRPPMPVDGVLVGTAAMTTKEAHTTKAVKELLVATPGVPDNDELGGWVGEGVTRGGMTSGLSHLRADMHEVTNAAAAAARIIAEIGSDGAQVRTRKDEIVEILSHTAKPYFGDLEEMTYEAWVRRFADLSYPWVDPTWQIRYHDLLQRVEARLAPVDHGEVETLFPTVEDVADAHAAADRLMAAYPNAATTHVTPIDAAWFPALCRSYPKPMPFVPILDDDLIRWWGQDCLWQAQDERYTADQVRIIPGPVSVAGIDRVDAPVASLLGRFEAAAAERLAASGAVATPVASRLGNGKPAATREEWLRKVPFISWTGHLMTNPASILDEERVSLNPTDTGVDMVIHLDTAWDNDPRGSEKHAVRELVFPLVLSGEDGAVPVIDEAKLPQHMYAMLAATAGVTSVSVAGDTVEALPVMVPSSKSVFGEAHYSFTLAPTLGFDHAEATGAALPASYELAAWAPDALLGPAWPAIYAALGSAIHNDYPVIEGLLNAVHLDHSITLEYTPKQMLERGITTIDVTSHVAAVDESSSGRIVTVALELTSNGEYVGSTQERFAIRGRATGNRAPSEAAPFGGANVKGVDTPRSVLRRVSVKAPDDMTPFAIVSGDYNPIHTSYAAAKVAGMDAPLVHGMWLSATAQHAAEASVAGQGGAQIAGWTYYMYGTVDLNDEVEITVERVGRVVGGGLSLEVTCRINKQVVSRASAYTFAPKVAYVYPGQGIQSAGMGLDERTKSKAVDEVWRRADAHTRSAMGFSILAIVRDNPTEIVARGVTYRHPEGVLNLTQFTQVALATLAIGQTARMREEGVLVPGAAFAGHSLGEYDALAAYAEVFPLEIVLDLVFQRGSTMHSLVPRDEKGRSNYRMGALRPNQFGIDDAHVVDYVESIAQASGEFLQIVNFNLAGQQYAVAGTVAGLKALEEDATKRAAEHGGKRPFMYVPGIDVPFHSTVLRSGVADFRTKLDERIPAEIDPAKLVGRYIPNLVARPFELTREFAQSILDVVPSDTVRELLETEGAWDAALANPGVLTRTLLIELLCWQFASPVRWIETQRVLLSTEEAAPGVPGLGVNQVIEVGLGAAPTLANLASRTLLAPEFALSRGDVFNVQRDEPRVYATDVAVIEDEEDEEITPAAPAAAAAPSPAPAAPAAEAAP
;
A
#
# COMPACT_ATOMS: atom_id res chain seq x y z
N PRO A 1 -28.79 14.29 -16.15
CA PRO A 1 -28.30 13.19 -17.01
C PRO A 1 -29.44 12.55 -17.81
N TYR A 2 -29.18 12.18 -19.07
CA TYR A 2 -30.12 11.49 -19.93
C TYR A 2 -29.40 10.38 -20.69
N VAL A 3 -30.15 9.40 -21.19
CA VAL A 3 -29.64 8.39 -22.14
C VAL A 3 -30.40 8.54 -23.44
N ALA A 4 -29.70 8.50 -24.58
CA ALA A 4 -30.31 8.59 -25.89
C ALA A 4 -30.21 7.25 -26.65
N PHE A 5 -31.31 6.80 -27.24
CA PHE A 5 -31.37 5.60 -28.07
C PHE A 5 -31.88 5.94 -29.48
N LYS A 6 -31.36 5.24 -30.48
CA LYS A 6 -31.76 5.36 -31.90
C LYS A 6 -32.46 4.09 -32.42
N PRO A 7 -33.75 3.88 -32.14
CA PRO A 7 -34.48 2.74 -32.69
C PRO A 7 -34.90 2.98 -34.14
N GLY A 8 -34.71 1.99 -35.01
CA GLY A 8 -35.09 2.03 -36.43
C GLY A 8 -36.25 1.10 -36.81
N THR A 9 -36.87 0.41 -35.84
CA THR A 9 -38.02 -0.50 -36.04
C THR A 9 -39.03 -0.38 -34.90
N VAL A 10 -40.28 -0.76 -35.14
CA VAL A 10 -41.36 -0.75 -34.12
C VAL A 10 -40.97 -1.54 -32.86
N ASP A 11 -40.36 -2.71 -33.03
CA ASP A 11 -39.97 -3.56 -31.91
C ASP A 11 -38.81 -2.98 -31.11
N GLN A 12 -37.85 -2.31 -31.78
CA GLN A 12 -36.79 -1.57 -31.08
C GLN A 12 -37.36 -0.39 -30.30
N ILE A 13 -38.33 0.36 -30.86
CA ILE A 13 -39.01 1.45 -30.15
C ILE A 13 -39.67 0.91 -28.87
N ARG A 14 -40.39 -0.21 -28.96
CA ARG A 14 -41.03 -0.86 -27.80
C ARG A 14 -40.04 -1.32 -26.73
N LYS A 15 -38.85 -1.80 -27.12
CA LYS A 15 -37.77 -2.12 -26.19
C LYS A 15 -37.27 -0.88 -25.45
N VAL A 16 -37.08 0.24 -26.15
CA VAL A 16 -36.68 1.50 -25.51
C VAL A 16 -37.75 2.02 -24.57
N ILE A 17 -39.04 1.85 -24.90
CA ILE A 17 -40.15 2.16 -23.98
C ILE A 17 -40.09 1.30 -22.71
N ALA A 18 -39.75 0.01 -22.83
CA ALA A 18 -39.58 -0.86 -21.67
C ALA A 18 -38.41 -0.39 -20.78
N ILE A 19 -37.28 -0.02 -21.38
CA ILE A 19 -36.14 0.57 -20.66
C ILE A 19 -36.59 1.85 -19.93
N ALA A 20 -37.26 2.76 -20.63
CA ALA A 20 -37.74 4.01 -20.02
C ALA A 20 -38.66 3.76 -18.82
N ARG A 21 -39.50 2.72 -18.89
CA ARG A 21 -40.36 2.32 -17.75
C ARG A 21 -39.56 1.81 -16.56
N GLU A 22 -38.53 1.01 -16.80
CA GLU A 22 -37.68 0.45 -15.74
C GLU A 22 -36.79 1.51 -15.08
N THR A 23 -36.42 2.56 -15.81
CA THR A 23 -35.51 3.60 -15.33
C THR A 23 -36.20 4.89 -14.88
N ASP A 24 -37.53 4.96 -14.80
CA ASP A 24 -38.25 6.16 -14.33
C ASP A 24 -37.77 6.55 -12.92
N PRO A 25 -37.38 7.81 -12.65
CA PRO A 25 -37.61 9.04 -13.42
C PRO A 25 -36.51 9.49 -14.39
N ILE A 26 -35.48 8.67 -14.67
CA ILE A 26 -34.38 9.04 -15.58
C ILE A 26 -34.93 9.37 -16.98
N LYS A 27 -34.48 10.50 -17.54
CA LYS A 27 -34.91 10.95 -18.87
C LYS A 27 -34.27 10.11 -19.98
N VAL A 28 -35.12 9.62 -20.90
CA VAL A 28 -34.70 8.82 -22.06
C VAL A 28 -35.06 9.57 -23.34
N ILE A 29 -34.06 9.93 -24.15
CA ILE A 29 -34.26 10.54 -25.47
C ILE A 29 -34.39 9.42 -26.49
N VAL A 30 -35.52 9.37 -27.19
CA VAL A 30 -35.78 8.38 -28.25
C VAL A 30 -35.65 9.08 -29.59
N GLN A 31 -34.59 8.79 -30.33
CA GLN A 31 -34.26 9.33 -31.65
C GLN A 31 -34.76 8.37 -32.73
N VAL A 32 -36.03 8.48 -33.10
CA VAL A 32 -36.62 7.62 -34.15
C VAL A 32 -36.10 8.11 -35.50
N GLU A 33 -35.29 7.28 -36.16
CA GLU A 33 -34.73 7.52 -37.49
C GLU A 33 -35.29 6.50 -38.48
N ASP A 34 -35.63 6.96 -39.68
CA ASP A 34 -36.13 6.10 -40.75
C ASP A 34 -35.04 5.76 -41.78
N GLY A 35 -35.41 5.00 -42.82
CA GLY A 35 -34.47 4.62 -43.87
C GLY A 35 -34.18 5.70 -44.92
N HIS A 36 -34.71 6.92 -44.78
CA HIS A 36 -34.30 8.09 -45.58
C HIS A 36 -33.13 8.84 -44.95
N SER A 37 -32.59 8.36 -43.83
CA SER A 37 -31.35 8.83 -43.23
C SER A 37 -30.13 8.58 -44.14
N GLY A 38 -29.07 9.37 -43.96
CA GLY A 38 -27.79 9.14 -44.65
C GLY A 38 -26.95 8.09 -43.92
N GLY A 39 -26.04 7.43 -44.64
CA GLY A 39 -25.27 6.31 -44.08
C GLY A 39 -26.08 5.02 -44.06
N HIS A 40 -25.86 4.19 -43.03
CA HIS A 40 -26.59 2.92 -42.89
C HIS A 40 -28.08 3.21 -42.74
N HIS A 41 -28.90 2.52 -43.53
CA HIS A 41 -30.34 2.77 -43.53
C HIS A 41 -31.15 1.51 -43.19
N SER A 42 -32.39 1.73 -42.75
CA SER A 42 -33.42 0.69 -42.65
C SER A 42 -34.33 0.74 -43.87
N TRP A 43 -35.37 -0.09 -43.89
CA TRP A 43 -36.42 -0.10 -44.92
C TRP A 43 -37.79 0.34 -44.36
N GLU A 44 -37.78 1.03 -43.21
CA GLU A 44 -38.97 1.51 -42.50
C GLU A 44 -39.15 3.02 -42.73
N ASP A 45 -40.39 3.49 -42.89
CA ASP A 45 -40.72 4.92 -43.00
C ASP A 45 -40.96 5.55 -41.62
N LEU A 46 -40.52 6.81 -41.45
CA LEU A 46 -40.65 7.53 -40.18
C LEU A 46 -42.12 7.62 -39.72
N SER A 47 -43.02 7.87 -40.66
CA SER A 47 -44.45 8.06 -40.37
C SER A 47 -45.07 6.77 -39.85
N ASP A 48 -44.73 5.62 -40.46
CA ASP A 48 -45.27 4.33 -40.08
C ASP A 48 -44.78 3.89 -38.69
N LEU A 49 -43.48 4.09 -38.42
CA LEU A 49 -42.88 3.85 -37.11
C LEU A 49 -43.61 4.65 -36.01
N LEU A 50 -43.84 5.94 -36.25
CA LEU A 50 -44.53 6.82 -35.31
C LEU A 50 -46.01 6.48 -35.18
N LEU A 51 -46.74 6.28 -36.29
CA LEU A 51 -48.17 5.93 -36.25
C LEU A 51 -48.42 4.65 -35.44
N ALA A 52 -47.50 3.68 -35.50
CA ALA A 52 -47.59 2.44 -34.76
C ALA A 52 -47.28 2.58 -33.25
N THR A 53 -46.45 3.55 -32.85
CA THR A 53 -45.85 3.57 -31.50
C THR A 53 -46.06 4.86 -30.70
N TYR A 54 -46.52 5.95 -31.33
CA TYR A 54 -46.59 7.28 -30.72
C TYR A 54 -47.43 7.33 -29.44
N ALA A 55 -48.57 6.62 -29.41
CA ALA A 55 -49.40 6.56 -28.21
C ALA A 55 -48.67 5.88 -27.04
N GLN A 56 -47.85 4.87 -27.32
CA GLN A 56 -47.05 4.15 -26.32
C GLN A 56 -45.89 5.03 -25.83
N LEU A 57 -45.24 5.74 -26.75
CA LEU A 57 -44.17 6.72 -26.45
C LEU A 57 -44.70 7.83 -25.53
N ARG A 58 -45.85 8.43 -25.87
CA ARG A 58 -46.48 9.49 -25.08
C ARG A 58 -47.09 9.01 -23.76
N ALA A 59 -47.32 7.70 -23.61
CA ALA A 59 -47.79 7.12 -22.34
C ALA A 59 -46.69 7.04 -21.28
N GLN A 60 -45.40 7.27 -21.61
CA GLN A 60 -44.31 7.31 -20.63
C GLN A 60 -43.79 8.75 -20.48
N SER A 61 -43.85 9.30 -19.27
CA SER A 61 -43.58 10.72 -18.98
C SER A 61 -42.10 11.12 -18.97
N ASN A 62 -41.20 10.14 -18.87
CA ASN A 62 -39.76 10.36 -18.89
C ASN A 62 -39.13 10.23 -20.29
N ILE A 63 -39.93 9.95 -21.32
CA ILE A 63 -39.48 9.91 -22.72
C ILE A 63 -39.47 11.32 -23.34
N VAL A 64 -38.38 11.65 -24.03
CA VAL A 64 -38.27 12.79 -24.95
C VAL A 64 -38.21 12.23 -26.37
N LEU A 65 -39.28 12.41 -27.13
CA LEU A 65 -39.41 11.90 -28.49
C LEU A 65 -38.77 12.85 -29.49
N THR A 66 -37.72 12.39 -30.14
CA THR A 66 -37.00 13.12 -31.20
C THR A 66 -37.04 12.32 -32.49
N VAL A 67 -37.07 12.99 -33.63
CA VAL A 67 -37.18 12.33 -34.95
C VAL A 67 -36.12 12.80 -35.93
N GLY A 68 -35.76 11.92 -36.86
CA GLY A 68 -34.79 12.16 -37.90
C GLY A 68 -34.97 11.25 -39.11
N GLY A 69 -34.12 11.45 -40.11
CA GLY A 69 -34.22 10.75 -41.39
C GLY A 69 -35.10 11.51 -42.39
N GLY A 70 -34.53 11.81 -43.57
CA GLY A 70 -35.20 12.57 -44.62
C GLY A 70 -35.58 14.02 -44.31
N ILE A 71 -35.13 14.60 -43.18
CA ILE A 71 -35.43 16.01 -42.82
C ILE A 71 -34.29 16.92 -43.29
N GLY A 72 -34.48 17.57 -44.44
CA GLY A 72 -33.52 18.51 -45.03
C GLY A 72 -33.92 19.99 -44.95
N THR A 73 -35.19 20.31 -44.65
CA THR A 73 -35.72 21.68 -44.71
C THR A 73 -36.36 22.13 -43.38
N PRO A 74 -36.30 23.44 -43.07
CA PRO A 74 -36.95 24.01 -41.88
C PRO A 74 -38.46 23.73 -41.80
N GLU A 75 -39.16 23.77 -42.93
CA GLU A 75 -40.61 23.61 -42.99
C GLU A 75 -41.04 22.20 -42.62
N ARG A 76 -40.32 21.18 -43.12
CA ARG A 76 -40.56 19.77 -42.78
C ARG A 76 -40.24 19.51 -41.31
N ALA A 77 -39.19 20.11 -40.77
CA ALA A 77 -38.89 20.03 -39.34
C ALA A 77 -40.02 20.63 -38.49
N ALA A 78 -40.56 21.79 -38.91
CA ALA A 78 -41.69 22.43 -38.28
C ALA A 78 -42.98 21.58 -38.34
N ASP A 79 -43.23 20.83 -39.42
CA ASP A 79 -44.36 19.90 -39.53
C ASP A 79 -44.34 18.84 -38.42
N PHE A 80 -43.15 18.29 -38.10
CA PHE A 80 -42.99 17.32 -37.02
C PHE A 80 -43.12 17.95 -35.63
N LEU A 81 -42.48 19.10 -35.39
CA LEU A 81 -42.51 19.79 -34.09
C LEU A 81 -43.93 20.25 -33.71
N THR A 82 -44.71 20.74 -34.68
CA THR A 82 -46.11 21.17 -34.47
C THR A 82 -47.10 20.01 -34.49
N GLY A 83 -46.72 18.87 -35.08
CA GLY A 83 -47.58 17.69 -35.23
C GLY A 83 -48.43 17.70 -36.48
N ASP A 84 -48.33 18.72 -37.33
CA ASP A 84 -49.10 18.89 -38.57
C ASP A 84 -48.86 17.75 -39.58
N TRP A 85 -47.70 17.10 -39.54
CA TRP A 85 -47.35 15.96 -40.39
C TRP A 85 -48.40 14.83 -40.37
N SER A 86 -49.06 14.64 -39.22
CA SER A 86 -50.03 13.56 -39.00
C SER A 86 -51.39 13.80 -39.68
N ALA A 87 -51.69 15.05 -40.06
CA ALA A 87 -52.95 15.43 -40.69
C ALA A 87 -53.16 14.73 -42.05
N ARG A 88 -52.08 14.47 -42.81
CA ARG A 88 -52.13 13.75 -44.10
C ARG A 88 -52.63 12.31 -43.95
N TYR A 89 -52.56 11.75 -42.74
CA TYR A 89 -53.04 10.41 -42.40
C TYR A 89 -54.41 10.42 -41.69
N GLY A 90 -55.08 11.58 -41.64
CA GLY A 90 -56.37 11.72 -40.94
C GLY A 90 -56.28 11.53 -39.42
N ARG A 91 -55.12 11.83 -38.82
CA ARG A 91 -54.88 11.74 -37.37
C ARG A 91 -54.88 13.12 -36.71
N PRO A 92 -55.18 13.22 -35.40
CA PRO A 92 -54.96 14.45 -34.63
C PRO A 92 -53.48 14.86 -34.65
N PRO A 93 -53.14 16.13 -34.38
CA PRO A 93 -51.75 16.59 -34.32
C PRO A 93 -50.89 15.72 -33.39
N MET A 94 -49.76 15.24 -33.90
CA MET A 94 -48.80 14.38 -33.19
C MET A 94 -47.43 15.06 -33.08
N PRO A 95 -47.29 16.12 -32.24
CA PRO A 95 -46.04 16.86 -32.12
C PRO A 95 -44.91 15.98 -31.57
N VAL A 96 -43.67 16.28 -31.92
CA VAL A 96 -42.46 15.67 -31.36
C VAL A 96 -41.70 16.70 -30.52
N ASP A 97 -40.81 16.25 -29.65
CA ASP A 97 -40.09 17.13 -28.71
C ASP A 97 -38.80 17.71 -29.31
N GLY A 98 -38.29 17.10 -30.38
CA GLY A 98 -37.11 17.62 -31.11
C GLY A 98 -36.92 16.96 -32.47
N VAL A 99 -36.09 17.58 -33.30
CA VAL A 99 -35.71 17.11 -34.64
C VAL A 99 -34.20 17.10 -34.77
N LEU A 100 -33.65 16.03 -35.32
CA LEU A 100 -32.22 15.91 -35.59
C LEU A 100 -31.91 16.15 -37.08
N VAL A 101 -30.87 16.94 -37.34
CA VAL A 101 -30.47 17.36 -38.69
C VAL A 101 -29.08 16.80 -38.99
N GLY A 102 -29.03 15.77 -39.83
CA GLY A 102 -27.77 15.13 -40.24
C GLY A 102 -27.23 15.69 -41.55
N THR A 103 -27.78 15.21 -42.67
CA THR A 103 -27.28 15.50 -44.02
C THR A 103 -27.18 16.99 -44.36
N ALA A 104 -28.16 17.81 -43.97
CA ALA A 104 -28.13 19.24 -44.27
C ALA A 104 -26.97 20.00 -43.59
N ALA A 105 -26.38 19.43 -42.53
CA ALA A 105 -25.25 20.02 -41.84
C ALA A 105 -23.89 19.66 -42.46
N MET A 106 -23.83 18.74 -43.44
CA MET A 106 -22.57 18.26 -44.04
C MET A 106 -21.82 19.35 -44.83
N THR A 107 -22.49 20.42 -45.25
CA THR A 107 -21.91 21.54 -46.01
C THR A 107 -21.74 22.82 -45.21
N THR A 108 -21.85 22.76 -43.88
CA THR A 108 -21.64 23.94 -43.03
C THR A 108 -20.18 24.39 -43.04
N LYS A 109 -19.96 25.66 -42.67
CA LYS A 109 -18.64 26.28 -42.66
C LYS A 109 -17.67 25.53 -41.73
N GLU A 110 -18.18 25.09 -40.59
CA GLU A 110 -17.42 24.41 -39.55
C GLU A 110 -17.20 22.91 -39.85
N ALA A 111 -17.93 22.33 -40.81
CA ALA A 111 -17.72 20.95 -41.23
C ALA A 111 -16.42 20.79 -42.04
N HIS A 112 -15.65 19.75 -41.71
CA HIS A 112 -14.37 19.42 -42.35
C HIS A 112 -14.51 18.77 -43.73
N THR A 113 -15.72 18.55 -44.22
CA THR A 113 -15.98 18.12 -45.60
C THR A 113 -15.26 19.04 -46.59
N THR A 114 -14.52 18.49 -47.55
CA THR A 114 -13.76 19.31 -48.50
C THR A 114 -14.68 20.17 -49.36
N LYS A 115 -14.15 21.28 -49.87
CA LYS A 115 -14.95 22.20 -50.69
C LYS A 115 -15.58 21.51 -51.90
N ALA A 116 -14.82 20.65 -52.60
CA ALA A 116 -15.32 19.91 -53.76
C ALA A 116 -16.47 18.95 -53.40
N VAL A 117 -16.39 18.28 -52.24
CA VAL A 117 -17.47 17.41 -51.76
C VAL A 117 -18.71 18.22 -51.37
N LYS A 118 -18.53 19.39 -50.74
CA LYS A 118 -19.64 20.30 -50.42
C LYS A 118 -20.34 20.80 -51.69
N GLU A 119 -19.58 21.17 -52.72
CA GLU A 119 -20.11 21.58 -54.02
C GLU A 119 -20.88 20.43 -54.71
N LEU A 120 -20.37 19.20 -54.64
CA LEU A 120 -21.08 18.02 -55.16
C LEU A 120 -22.39 17.75 -54.39
N LEU A 121 -22.39 17.88 -53.06
CA LEU A 121 -23.60 17.72 -52.24
C LEU A 121 -24.67 18.77 -52.59
N VAL A 122 -24.29 20.04 -52.79
CA VAL A 122 -25.20 21.10 -53.25
C VAL A 122 -25.72 20.82 -54.67
N ALA A 123 -24.88 20.27 -55.55
CA ALA A 123 -25.27 19.95 -56.92
C ALA A 123 -26.15 18.68 -57.03
N THR A 124 -26.23 17.87 -55.98
CA THR A 124 -26.97 16.60 -55.94
C THR A 124 -28.47 16.88 -55.77
N PRO A 125 -29.34 16.57 -56.76
CA PRO A 125 -30.74 16.98 -56.71
C PRO A 125 -31.58 16.33 -55.59
N GLY A 126 -31.20 15.12 -55.15
CA GLY A 126 -31.97 14.33 -54.20
C GLY A 126 -33.25 13.72 -54.79
N VAL A 127 -34.00 13.02 -53.94
CA VAL A 127 -35.25 12.34 -54.30
C VAL A 127 -36.41 12.98 -53.53
N PRO A 128 -37.50 13.42 -54.20
CA PRO A 128 -38.67 13.97 -53.51
C PRO A 128 -39.35 12.93 -52.62
N ASP A 129 -39.75 13.34 -51.41
CA ASP A 129 -40.45 12.49 -50.43
C ASP A 129 -41.91 12.18 -50.78
N ASN A 130 -42.46 12.86 -51.79
CA ASN A 130 -43.83 12.77 -52.24
C ASN A 130 -43.97 12.12 -53.62
N ASP A 131 -42.90 11.51 -54.13
CA ASP A 131 -42.94 10.78 -55.40
C ASP A 131 -43.61 9.40 -55.25
N GLU A 132 -43.80 8.69 -56.37
CA GLU A 132 -44.48 7.38 -56.41
C GLU A 132 -43.81 6.29 -55.55
N LEU A 133 -42.54 6.50 -55.17
CA LEU A 133 -41.74 5.60 -54.34
C LEU A 133 -41.42 6.24 -52.98
N GLY A 134 -42.08 7.33 -52.59
CA GLY A 134 -41.95 7.97 -51.28
C GLY A 134 -40.54 8.47 -50.93
N GLY A 135 -39.68 8.75 -51.91
CA GLY A 135 -38.29 9.17 -51.65
C GLY A 135 -37.25 8.03 -51.56
N TRP A 136 -37.67 6.77 -51.72
CA TRP A 136 -36.79 5.61 -51.58
C TRP A 136 -35.87 5.38 -52.79
N VAL A 137 -34.66 4.90 -52.52
CA VAL A 137 -33.72 4.43 -53.53
C VAL A 137 -33.56 2.91 -53.37
N GLY A 138 -34.00 2.15 -54.36
CA GLY A 138 -33.91 0.68 -54.33
C GLY A 138 -32.48 0.17 -54.42
N GLU A 139 -32.25 -1.07 -53.97
CA GLU A 139 -30.95 -1.72 -54.01
C GLU A 139 -30.38 -1.74 -55.44
N GLY A 140 -29.16 -1.22 -55.61
CA GLY A 140 -28.48 -1.15 -56.92
C GLY A 140 -29.10 -0.17 -57.92
N VAL A 141 -30.09 0.63 -57.51
CA VAL A 141 -30.75 1.65 -58.33
C VAL A 141 -30.19 3.03 -58.00
N THR A 142 -30.04 3.88 -59.02
CA THR A 142 -29.67 5.30 -58.86
C THR A 142 -30.87 6.20 -59.14
N ARG A 143 -31.19 7.13 -58.23
CA ARG A 143 -32.26 8.13 -58.36
C ARG A 143 -31.81 9.46 -57.74
N GLY A 144 -32.07 10.59 -58.40
CA GLY A 144 -31.78 11.90 -57.80
C GLY A 144 -30.30 12.17 -57.49
N GLY A 145 -29.37 11.49 -58.19
CA GLY A 145 -27.93 11.53 -57.86
C GLY A 145 -27.53 10.66 -56.66
N MET A 146 -28.45 9.86 -56.13
CA MET A 146 -28.27 8.98 -54.97
C MET A 146 -28.37 7.51 -55.37
N THR A 147 -27.62 6.64 -54.72
CA THR A 147 -27.66 5.18 -54.92
C THR A 147 -27.65 4.46 -53.57
N SER A 148 -28.33 3.32 -53.49
CA SER A 148 -28.19 2.39 -52.36
C SER A 148 -27.11 1.37 -52.69
N GLY A 149 -26.06 1.34 -51.86
CA GLY A 149 -24.92 0.42 -51.95
C GLY A 149 -24.78 -0.42 -50.69
N LEU A 150 -23.80 -1.33 -50.67
CA LEU A 150 -23.55 -2.23 -49.54
C LEU A 150 -22.26 -1.85 -48.78
N SER A 151 -22.32 -1.96 -47.46
CA SER A 151 -21.14 -1.87 -46.60
C SER A 151 -20.26 -3.13 -46.72
N HIS A 152 -19.07 -3.11 -46.12
CA HIS A 152 -18.21 -4.29 -46.06
C HIS A 152 -18.81 -5.47 -45.27
N LEU A 153 -19.84 -5.21 -44.44
CA LEU A 153 -20.65 -6.22 -43.74
C LEU A 153 -21.96 -6.53 -44.47
N ARG A 154 -22.14 -6.00 -45.70
CA ARG A 154 -23.36 -6.14 -46.52
C ARG A 154 -24.61 -5.53 -45.89
N ALA A 155 -24.46 -4.47 -45.11
CA ALA A 155 -25.58 -3.64 -44.68
C ALA A 155 -25.82 -2.52 -45.71
N ASP A 156 -27.08 -2.17 -45.95
CA ASP A 156 -27.45 -1.14 -46.91
C ASP A 156 -27.00 0.26 -46.48
N MET A 157 -26.53 1.05 -47.44
CA MET A 157 -26.01 2.40 -47.21
C MET A 157 -26.33 3.34 -48.38
N HIS A 158 -26.81 4.55 -48.06
CA HIS A 158 -27.06 5.59 -49.07
C HIS A 158 -25.78 6.34 -49.41
N GLU A 159 -25.53 6.53 -50.72
CA GLU A 159 -24.34 7.18 -51.25
C GLU A 159 -24.66 8.14 -52.40
N VAL A 160 -23.84 9.18 -52.55
CA VAL A 160 -23.84 10.00 -53.77
C VAL A 160 -23.31 9.16 -54.94
N THR A 161 -23.94 9.28 -56.10
CA THR A 161 -23.49 8.59 -57.31
C THR A 161 -22.21 9.24 -57.85
N ASN A 162 -21.10 8.52 -57.75
CA ASN A 162 -19.79 8.90 -58.27
C ASN A 162 -18.94 7.63 -58.54
N ALA A 163 -17.66 7.79 -58.90
CA ALA A 163 -16.76 6.66 -59.15
C ALA A 163 -16.61 5.73 -57.93
N ALA A 164 -16.57 6.27 -56.71
CA ALA A 164 -16.49 5.45 -55.49
C ALA A 164 -17.74 4.58 -55.28
N ALA A 165 -18.95 5.12 -55.50
CA ALA A 165 -20.18 4.36 -55.39
C ALA A 165 -20.31 3.29 -56.50
N ALA A 166 -19.82 3.58 -57.70
CA ALA A 166 -19.72 2.59 -58.79
C ALA A 166 -18.78 1.43 -58.41
N ALA A 167 -17.64 1.73 -57.79
CA ALA A 167 -16.72 0.72 -57.28
C ALA A 167 -17.33 -0.13 -56.16
N ALA A 168 -18.01 0.51 -55.20
CA ALA A 168 -18.68 -0.17 -54.10
C ALA A 168 -19.67 -1.24 -54.60
N ARG A 169 -20.47 -0.89 -55.63
CA ARG A 169 -21.44 -1.80 -56.22
C ARG A 169 -20.80 -3.02 -56.88
N ILE A 170 -19.78 -2.81 -57.71
CA ILE A 170 -19.13 -3.90 -58.45
C ILE A 170 -18.40 -4.83 -57.47
N ILE A 171 -17.75 -4.27 -56.45
CA ILE A 171 -17.11 -5.05 -55.39
C ILE A 171 -18.14 -5.85 -54.58
N ALA A 172 -19.30 -5.27 -54.28
CA ALA A 172 -20.38 -5.97 -53.60
C ALA A 172 -20.99 -7.10 -54.44
N GLU A 173 -21.13 -6.91 -55.76
CA GLU A 173 -21.58 -7.93 -56.73
C GLU A 173 -20.63 -9.13 -56.77
N ILE A 174 -19.30 -8.87 -56.80
CA ILE A 174 -18.26 -9.91 -56.77
C ILE A 174 -18.25 -10.65 -55.43
N GLY A 175 -18.52 -9.93 -54.34
CA GLY A 175 -18.56 -10.50 -52.99
C GLY A 175 -17.22 -11.11 -52.56
N SER A 176 -17.25 -12.36 -52.12
CA SER A 176 -16.06 -13.11 -51.68
C SER A 176 -15.68 -14.21 -52.68
N ASP A 177 -16.07 -14.06 -53.96
CA ASP A 177 -15.79 -15.03 -55.01
C ASP A 177 -14.42 -14.74 -55.67
N GLY A 178 -13.38 -15.41 -55.17
CA GLY A 178 -12.03 -15.31 -55.72
C GLY A 178 -11.90 -15.68 -57.20
N ALA A 179 -12.79 -16.52 -57.74
CA ALA A 179 -12.76 -16.85 -59.15
C ALA A 179 -13.23 -15.66 -60.00
N GLN A 180 -14.22 -14.90 -59.52
CA GLN A 180 -14.63 -13.65 -60.14
C GLN A 180 -13.56 -12.55 -60.01
N VAL A 181 -12.92 -12.42 -58.85
CA VAL A 181 -11.80 -11.48 -58.65
C VAL A 181 -10.70 -11.72 -59.69
N ARG A 182 -10.33 -12.98 -59.93
CA ARG A 182 -9.33 -13.33 -60.96
C ARG A 182 -9.82 -13.10 -62.38
N THR A 183 -11.07 -13.44 -62.69
CA THR A 183 -11.62 -13.34 -64.05
C THR A 183 -11.83 -11.89 -64.48
N ARG A 184 -12.20 -11.01 -63.54
CA ARG A 184 -12.47 -9.58 -63.76
C ARG A 184 -11.32 -8.68 -63.29
N LYS A 185 -10.09 -9.21 -63.15
CA LYS A 185 -8.95 -8.49 -62.58
C LYS A 185 -8.75 -7.10 -63.22
N ASP A 186 -8.66 -7.03 -64.55
CA ASP A 186 -8.39 -5.76 -65.25
C ASP A 186 -9.52 -4.73 -65.06
N GLU A 187 -10.77 -5.19 -65.03
CA GLU A 187 -11.94 -4.36 -64.74
C GLU A 187 -11.89 -3.82 -63.31
N ILE A 188 -11.55 -4.67 -62.32
CA ILE A 188 -11.43 -4.26 -60.91
C ILE A 188 -10.31 -3.23 -60.76
N VAL A 189 -9.14 -3.44 -61.36
CA VAL A 189 -8.01 -2.51 -61.28
C VAL A 189 -8.38 -1.14 -61.87
N GLU A 190 -9.02 -1.13 -63.03
CA GLU A 190 -9.48 0.10 -63.70
C GLU A 190 -10.52 0.85 -62.86
N ILE A 191 -11.47 0.14 -62.24
CA ILE A 191 -12.46 0.79 -61.38
C ILE A 191 -11.80 1.36 -60.11
N LEU A 192 -10.92 0.59 -59.47
CA LEU A 192 -10.22 1.01 -58.26
C LEU A 192 -9.33 2.24 -58.49
N SER A 193 -8.72 2.40 -59.68
CA SER A 193 -7.86 3.55 -59.99
C SER A 193 -8.61 4.88 -60.03
N HIS A 194 -9.93 4.85 -60.20
CA HIS A 194 -10.81 6.02 -60.12
C HIS A 194 -11.31 6.31 -58.69
N THR A 195 -10.85 5.56 -57.68
CA THR A 195 -11.24 5.74 -56.28
C THR A 195 -10.07 6.24 -55.43
N ALA A 196 -10.37 6.67 -54.21
CA ALA A 196 -9.39 7.04 -53.20
C ALA A 196 -8.62 5.83 -52.62
N LYS A 197 -8.95 4.59 -53.03
CA LYS A 197 -8.24 3.37 -52.66
C LYS A 197 -7.89 2.54 -53.91
N PRO A 198 -6.86 2.95 -54.66
CA PRO A 198 -6.43 2.22 -55.85
C PRO A 198 -5.81 0.86 -55.50
N TYR A 199 -5.74 -0.03 -56.48
CA TYR A 199 -4.91 -1.24 -56.37
C TYR A 199 -3.43 -0.84 -56.27
N PHE A 200 -2.70 -1.49 -55.37
CA PHE A 200 -1.29 -1.22 -55.15
C PHE A 200 -0.46 -1.61 -56.39
N GLY A 201 -0.75 -2.79 -56.96
CA GLY A 201 -0.09 -3.40 -58.11
C GLY A 201 0.46 -4.78 -57.78
N ASP A 202 0.89 -5.53 -58.80
CA ASP A 202 1.44 -6.88 -58.62
C ASP A 202 2.90 -6.81 -58.14
N LEU A 203 3.13 -7.04 -56.84
CA LEU A 203 4.44 -6.80 -56.20
C LEU A 203 5.59 -7.60 -56.82
N GLU A 204 5.37 -8.86 -57.22
CA GLU A 204 6.43 -9.69 -57.83
C GLU A 204 6.92 -9.15 -59.19
N GLU A 205 6.13 -8.30 -59.86
CA GLU A 205 6.52 -7.61 -61.08
C GLU A 205 7.20 -6.25 -60.81
N MET A 206 7.18 -5.78 -59.57
CA MET A 206 7.82 -4.53 -59.15
C MET A 206 9.27 -4.74 -58.75
N THR A 207 10.08 -3.70 -58.92
CA THR A 207 11.38 -3.60 -58.26
C THR A 207 11.22 -3.13 -56.81
N TYR A 208 12.21 -3.37 -55.96
CA TYR A 208 12.19 -2.86 -54.57
C TYR A 208 12.08 -1.33 -54.52
N GLU A 209 12.70 -0.62 -55.48
CA GLU A 209 12.50 0.83 -55.64
C GLU A 209 11.05 1.18 -55.93
N ALA A 210 10.43 0.50 -56.90
CA ALA A 210 9.04 0.75 -57.28
C ALA A 210 8.08 0.48 -56.11
N TRP A 211 8.32 -0.57 -55.33
CA TRP A 211 7.52 -0.89 -54.14
C TRP A 211 7.61 0.20 -53.07
N VAL A 212 8.82 0.62 -52.71
CA VAL A 212 9.05 1.67 -51.69
C VAL A 212 8.43 3.00 -52.12
N ARG A 213 8.69 3.43 -53.35
CA ARG A 213 8.13 4.69 -53.88
C ARG A 213 6.60 4.65 -53.97
N ARG A 214 6.02 3.54 -54.43
CA ARG A 214 4.56 3.38 -54.52
C ARG A 214 3.89 3.43 -53.15
N PHE A 215 4.51 2.86 -52.12
CA PHE A 215 4.00 2.98 -50.76
C PHE A 215 3.98 4.44 -50.31
N ALA A 216 5.10 5.15 -50.49
CA ALA A 216 5.19 6.57 -50.15
C ALA A 216 4.14 7.41 -50.90
N ASP A 217 4.04 7.26 -52.23
CA ASP A 217 3.12 8.02 -53.08
C ASP A 217 1.65 7.89 -52.66
N LEU A 218 1.24 6.69 -52.21
CA LEU A 218 -0.16 6.43 -51.87
C LEU A 218 -0.50 6.76 -50.40
N SER A 219 0.49 6.89 -49.52
CA SER A 219 0.23 7.01 -48.07
C SER A 219 0.81 8.26 -47.42
N TYR A 220 1.73 8.98 -48.08
CA TYR A 220 2.28 10.24 -47.62
C TYR A 220 1.49 11.45 -48.17
N PRO A 221 1.29 12.54 -47.40
CA PRO A 221 1.60 12.71 -45.99
C PRO A 221 0.83 11.76 -45.07
N TRP A 222 1.44 11.38 -43.95
CA TRP A 222 0.90 10.41 -42.99
C TRP A 222 -0.40 10.92 -42.35
N VAL A 223 -1.51 10.21 -42.56
CA VAL A 223 -2.80 10.49 -41.88
C VAL A 223 -2.82 9.90 -40.48
N ASP A 224 -2.11 8.79 -40.31
CA ASP A 224 -2.10 8.00 -39.10
C ASP A 224 -0.65 7.59 -38.79
N PRO A 225 -0.19 7.72 -37.54
CA PRO A 225 1.18 7.35 -37.16
C PRO A 225 1.55 5.91 -37.50
N THR A 226 0.59 4.99 -37.54
CA THR A 226 0.84 3.58 -37.88
C THR A 226 1.26 3.38 -39.33
N TRP A 227 0.95 4.31 -40.24
CA TRP A 227 1.41 4.25 -41.63
C TRP A 227 2.90 4.55 -41.73
N GLN A 228 3.39 5.50 -40.93
CA GLN A 228 4.82 5.81 -40.82
C GLN A 228 5.58 4.61 -40.25
N ILE A 229 5.05 3.95 -39.21
CA ILE A 229 5.66 2.74 -38.63
C ILE A 229 5.73 1.61 -39.68
N ARG A 230 4.63 1.36 -40.41
CA ARG A 230 4.64 0.34 -41.48
C ARG A 230 5.66 0.67 -42.58
N TYR A 231 5.83 1.94 -42.92
CA TYR A 231 6.82 2.36 -43.91
C TYR A 231 8.25 2.18 -43.38
N HIS A 232 8.48 2.47 -42.09
CA HIS A 232 9.75 2.19 -41.40
C HIS A 232 10.10 0.70 -41.45
N ASP A 233 9.17 -0.17 -41.09
CA ASP A 233 9.31 -1.64 -41.17
C ASP A 233 9.61 -2.09 -42.61
N LEU A 234 8.93 -1.50 -43.60
CA LEU A 234 9.18 -1.77 -45.01
C LEU A 234 10.62 -1.42 -45.40
N LEU A 235 11.13 -0.24 -45.02
CA LEU A 235 12.50 0.16 -45.36
C LEU A 235 13.53 -0.77 -44.71
N GLN A 236 13.39 -1.09 -43.43
CA GLN A 236 14.29 -2.02 -42.75
C GLN A 236 14.26 -3.42 -43.38
N ARG A 237 13.08 -3.88 -43.81
CA ARG A 237 12.94 -5.15 -44.55
C ARG A 237 13.66 -5.10 -45.89
N VAL A 238 13.58 -3.98 -46.61
CA VAL A 238 14.29 -3.79 -47.89
C VAL A 238 15.80 -3.74 -47.67
N GLU A 239 16.28 -3.06 -46.63
CA GLU A 239 17.71 -3.05 -46.26
C GLU A 239 18.23 -4.45 -45.97
N ALA A 240 17.53 -5.20 -45.12
CA ALA A 240 17.89 -6.57 -44.78
C ALA A 240 17.91 -7.51 -46.00
N ARG A 241 17.11 -7.21 -47.03
CA ARG A 241 17.05 -8.01 -48.26
C ARG A 241 18.13 -7.65 -49.27
N LEU A 242 18.42 -6.36 -49.43
CA LEU A 242 19.35 -5.87 -50.45
C LEU A 242 20.79 -5.75 -49.93
N ALA A 243 21.00 -5.89 -48.63
CA ALA A 243 22.32 -5.96 -48.04
C ALA A 243 23.17 -7.07 -48.67
N PRO A 244 24.46 -6.84 -48.90
CA PRO A 244 25.36 -7.83 -49.52
C PRO A 244 25.75 -8.98 -48.58
N VAL A 245 25.17 -9.03 -47.37
CA VAL A 245 25.46 -10.02 -46.33
C VAL A 245 24.23 -10.91 -46.10
N ASP A 246 24.46 -12.22 -46.03
CA ASP A 246 23.37 -13.20 -45.87
C ASP A 246 23.08 -13.56 -44.40
N HIS A 247 23.87 -13.04 -43.46
CA HIS A 247 23.73 -13.26 -42.00
C HIS A 247 24.46 -12.15 -41.20
N GLY A 248 24.08 -11.98 -39.93
CA GLY A 248 24.64 -10.96 -39.03
C GLY A 248 23.77 -9.71 -38.92
N GLU A 249 24.22 -8.73 -38.14
CA GLU A 249 23.53 -7.43 -38.02
C GLU A 249 23.82 -6.57 -39.26
N VAL A 250 22.77 -6.07 -39.89
CA VAL A 250 22.85 -5.05 -40.96
C VAL A 250 22.71 -3.68 -40.30
N GLU A 251 23.69 -2.80 -40.49
CA GLU A 251 23.58 -1.42 -40.01
C GLU A 251 22.47 -0.70 -40.79
N THR A 252 21.39 -0.34 -40.09
CA THR A 252 20.23 0.31 -40.70
C THR A 252 20.45 1.81 -40.87
N LEU A 253 20.00 2.34 -42.01
CA LEU A 253 19.90 3.78 -42.23
C LEU A 253 18.77 4.41 -41.40
N PHE A 254 17.80 3.63 -40.95
CA PHE A 254 16.59 4.09 -40.27
C PHE A 254 16.49 3.46 -38.87
N PRO A 255 17.30 3.88 -37.89
CA PRO A 255 17.23 3.34 -36.52
C PRO A 255 15.94 3.70 -35.78
N THR A 256 15.27 4.79 -36.14
CA THR A 256 14.07 5.30 -35.48
C THR A 256 12.95 5.56 -36.49
N VAL A 257 11.69 5.60 -36.02
CA VAL A 257 10.52 5.87 -36.89
C VAL A 257 10.57 7.31 -37.42
N GLU A 258 11.18 8.22 -36.68
CA GLU A 258 11.41 9.62 -37.05
C GLU A 258 12.30 9.75 -38.30
N ASP A 259 13.17 8.78 -38.58
CA ASP A 259 14.03 8.79 -39.78
C ASP A 259 13.25 8.66 -41.09
N VAL A 260 11.99 8.23 -41.01
CA VAL A 260 11.06 8.13 -42.16
C VAL A 260 9.91 9.13 -42.08
N ALA A 261 10.07 10.22 -41.31
CA ALA A 261 9.07 11.28 -41.21
C ALA A 261 8.71 11.89 -42.58
N ASP A 262 9.70 12.02 -43.48
CA ASP A 262 9.49 12.32 -44.90
C ASP A 262 9.71 11.05 -45.73
N ALA A 263 8.62 10.52 -46.29
CA ALA A 263 8.63 9.24 -46.97
C ALA A 263 9.52 9.25 -48.24
N HIS A 264 9.47 10.35 -49.00
CA HIS A 264 10.17 10.47 -50.28
C HIS A 264 11.67 10.70 -50.05
N ALA A 265 12.03 11.55 -49.07
CA ALA A 265 13.44 11.74 -48.69
C ALA A 265 14.06 10.45 -48.15
N ALA A 266 13.32 9.67 -47.36
CA ALA A 266 13.76 8.36 -46.87
C ALA A 266 13.92 7.35 -48.02
N ALA A 267 13.00 7.33 -49.00
CA ALA A 267 13.16 6.52 -50.20
C ALA A 267 14.44 6.88 -50.97
N ASP A 268 14.70 8.17 -51.20
CA ASP A 268 15.89 8.62 -51.92
C ASP A 268 17.18 8.26 -51.18
N ARG A 269 17.18 8.36 -49.84
CA ARG A 269 18.30 7.91 -49.00
C ARG A 269 18.56 6.41 -49.13
N LEU A 270 17.50 5.59 -49.13
CA LEU A 270 17.61 4.15 -49.33
C LEU A 270 18.16 3.83 -50.73
N MET A 271 17.64 4.49 -51.79
CA MET A 271 18.08 4.25 -53.17
C MET A 271 19.55 4.65 -53.39
N ALA A 272 20.01 5.71 -52.72
CA ALA A 272 21.42 6.12 -52.77
C ALA A 272 22.36 5.08 -52.17
N ALA A 273 21.94 4.40 -51.10
CA ALA A 273 22.72 3.37 -50.43
C ALA A 273 22.62 1.99 -51.11
N TYR A 274 21.47 1.67 -51.69
CA TYR A 274 21.19 0.39 -52.35
C TYR A 274 20.75 0.57 -53.82
N PRO A 275 21.64 0.96 -54.75
CA PRO A 275 21.28 1.19 -56.15
C PRO A 275 20.71 -0.04 -56.88
N ASN A 276 20.97 -1.24 -56.37
CA ASN A 276 20.39 -2.50 -56.89
C ASN A 276 18.87 -2.61 -56.66
N ALA A 277 18.29 -1.80 -55.77
CA ALA A 277 16.84 -1.72 -55.56
C ALA A 277 16.07 -1.39 -56.86
N ALA A 278 16.70 -0.63 -57.77
CA ALA A 278 16.12 -0.22 -59.05
C ALA A 278 15.99 -1.36 -60.08
N THR A 279 16.73 -2.47 -59.88
CA THR A 279 16.81 -3.59 -60.85
C THR A 279 16.38 -4.93 -60.26
N THR A 280 16.43 -5.06 -58.93
CA THR A 280 16.04 -6.27 -58.21
C THR A 280 14.53 -6.30 -58.03
N HIS A 281 13.88 -7.35 -58.54
CA HIS A 281 12.44 -7.55 -58.38
C HIS A 281 12.13 -8.04 -56.96
N VAL A 282 10.95 -7.68 -56.45
CA VAL A 282 10.49 -8.11 -55.13
C VAL A 282 10.37 -9.63 -55.09
N THR A 283 10.97 -10.24 -54.06
CA THR A 283 10.91 -11.70 -53.93
C THR A 283 9.50 -12.17 -53.54
N PRO A 284 9.07 -13.38 -53.94
CA PRO A 284 7.78 -13.93 -53.54
C PRO A 284 7.55 -13.96 -52.02
N ILE A 285 8.63 -14.12 -51.24
CA ILE A 285 8.58 -14.13 -49.76
C ILE A 285 8.20 -12.75 -49.22
N ASP A 286 8.79 -11.67 -49.74
CA ASP A 286 8.47 -10.33 -49.26
C ASP A 286 7.13 -9.84 -49.82
N ALA A 287 6.76 -10.26 -51.04
CA ALA A 287 5.42 -10.04 -51.60
C ALA A 287 4.33 -10.69 -50.73
N ALA A 288 4.54 -11.93 -50.26
CA ALA A 288 3.61 -12.61 -49.35
C ALA A 288 3.56 -11.98 -47.94
N TRP A 289 4.63 -11.30 -47.51
CA TRP A 289 4.66 -10.58 -46.23
C TRP A 289 3.89 -9.25 -46.26
N PHE A 290 3.80 -8.59 -47.42
CA PHE A 290 3.22 -7.26 -47.53
C PHE A 290 1.75 -7.15 -47.05
N PRO A 291 0.83 -8.07 -47.39
CA PRO A 291 -0.54 -8.02 -46.84
C PRO A 291 -0.57 -8.13 -45.31
N ALA A 292 0.38 -8.86 -44.70
CA ALA A 292 0.50 -8.96 -43.25
C ALA A 292 0.92 -7.61 -42.64
N LEU A 293 1.91 -6.93 -43.24
CA LEU A 293 2.31 -5.57 -42.85
C LEU A 293 1.13 -4.59 -42.92
N CYS A 294 0.34 -4.64 -44.01
CA CYS A 294 -0.85 -3.80 -44.16
C CYS A 294 -1.89 -4.06 -43.06
N ARG A 295 -1.94 -5.28 -42.50
CA ARG A 295 -2.86 -5.67 -41.41
C ARG A 295 -2.28 -5.52 -40.00
N SER A 296 -1.02 -5.10 -39.84
CA SER A 296 -0.36 -5.02 -38.53
C SER A 296 -1.04 -4.07 -37.52
N TYR A 297 -1.83 -3.10 -37.98
CA TYR A 297 -2.48 -2.09 -37.13
C TYR A 297 -3.95 -1.87 -37.52
N PRO A 298 -4.80 -1.34 -36.61
CA PRO A 298 -6.23 -1.15 -36.87
C PRO A 298 -6.56 -0.18 -38.01
N LYS A 299 -5.79 0.90 -38.21
CA LYS A 299 -6.01 1.84 -39.33
C LYS A 299 -5.63 1.17 -40.65
N PRO A 300 -6.58 0.94 -41.59
CA PRO A 300 -6.29 0.32 -42.88
C PRO A 300 -5.42 1.22 -43.78
N MET A 301 -4.73 0.62 -44.74
CA MET A 301 -3.98 1.38 -45.76
C MET A 301 -4.93 2.09 -46.75
N PRO A 302 -4.51 3.22 -47.34
CA PRO A 302 -5.30 3.96 -48.33
C PRO A 302 -5.25 3.32 -49.74
N PHE A 303 -5.03 2.01 -49.82
CA PHE A 303 -4.93 1.26 -51.07
C PHE A 303 -5.31 -0.21 -50.84
N VAL A 304 -5.59 -0.93 -51.92
CA VAL A 304 -5.84 -2.37 -51.90
C VAL A 304 -4.51 -3.10 -52.17
N PRO A 305 -3.93 -3.81 -51.18
CA PRO A 305 -2.58 -4.39 -51.33
C PRO A 305 -2.54 -5.64 -52.21
N ILE A 306 -3.64 -6.41 -52.27
CA ILE A 306 -3.77 -7.64 -53.04
C ILE A 306 -5.22 -7.83 -53.49
N LEU A 307 -5.42 -8.47 -54.65
CA LEU A 307 -6.74 -8.88 -55.14
C LEU A 307 -6.99 -10.36 -54.80
N ASP A 308 -7.70 -10.59 -53.70
CA ASP A 308 -8.05 -11.91 -53.17
C ASP A 308 -9.53 -11.98 -52.74
N ASP A 309 -9.91 -13.08 -52.09
CA ASP A 309 -11.28 -13.33 -51.59
C ASP A 309 -11.74 -12.28 -50.55
N ASP A 310 -10.81 -11.49 -50.00
CA ASP A 310 -11.04 -10.42 -49.03
C ASP A 310 -11.19 -9.02 -49.67
N LEU A 311 -11.32 -8.90 -51.00
CA LEU A 311 -11.43 -7.61 -51.72
C LEU A 311 -12.45 -6.64 -51.10
N ILE A 312 -13.64 -7.14 -50.76
CA ILE A 312 -14.70 -6.33 -50.13
C ILE A 312 -14.26 -5.73 -48.78
N ARG A 313 -13.40 -6.45 -48.05
CA ARG A 313 -12.84 -5.99 -46.78
C ARG A 313 -11.70 -5.01 -47.02
N TRP A 314 -10.77 -5.32 -47.93
CA TRP A 314 -9.65 -4.43 -48.25
C TRP A 314 -10.11 -3.05 -48.71
N TRP A 315 -11.07 -3.02 -49.63
CA TRP A 315 -11.60 -1.75 -50.13
C TRP A 315 -12.69 -1.18 -49.22
N GLY A 316 -13.62 -1.98 -48.70
CA GLY A 316 -14.80 -1.46 -48.01
C GLY A 316 -14.58 -0.97 -46.57
N GLN A 317 -13.45 -1.29 -45.94
CA GLN A 317 -13.10 -0.79 -44.61
C GLN A 317 -12.58 0.65 -44.67
N ASP A 318 -13.01 1.51 -43.76
CA ASP A 318 -12.47 2.88 -43.53
C ASP A 318 -12.37 3.76 -44.80
N CYS A 319 -13.50 3.90 -45.50
CA CYS A 319 -13.65 4.67 -46.74
C CYS A 319 -14.44 5.97 -46.60
N LEU A 320 -14.55 6.50 -45.38
CA LEU A 320 -15.37 7.69 -45.10
C LEU A 320 -14.56 8.96 -44.83
N TRP A 321 -13.35 8.83 -44.27
CA TRP A 321 -12.54 9.99 -43.87
C TRP A 321 -11.99 10.78 -45.08
N GLN A 322 -11.87 10.14 -46.24
CA GLN A 322 -11.34 10.72 -47.48
C GLN A 322 -12.18 11.89 -47.99
N ALA A 323 -13.48 11.93 -47.66
CA ALA A 323 -14.35 13.07 -47.99
C ALA A 323 -13.98 14.37 -47.23
N GLN A 324 -13.05 14.30 -46.27
CA GLN A 324 -12.54 15.42 -45.49
C GLN A 324 -11.05 15.72 -45.79
N ASP A 325 -10.46 15.08 -46.81
CA ASP A 325 -9.05 15.24 -47.16
C ASP A 325 -8.88 15.80 -48.59
N GLU A 326 -8.18 16.92 -48.71
CA GLU A 326 -8.01 17.67 -49.97
C GLU A 326 -7.17 16.93 -51.02
N ARG A 327 -6.52 15.79 -50.68
CA ARG A 327 -5.80 14.96 -51.65
C ARG A 327 -6.71 14.24 -52.63
N TYR A 328 -7.97 14.02 -52.26
CA TYR A 328 -8.92 13.27 -53.07
C TYR A 328 -9.98 14.19 -53.67
N THR A 329 -10.36 13.89 -54.91
CA THR A 329 -11.46 14.58 -55.57
C THR A 329 -12.82 14.07 -55.08
N ALA A 330 -13.88 14.86 -55.22
CA ALA A 330 -15.23 14.46 -54.83
C ALA A 330 -15.78 13.24 -55.58
N ASP A 331 -15.20 12.90 -56.75
CA ASP A 331 -15.57 11.72 -57.52
C ASP A 331 -14.96 10.43 -56.94
N GLN A 332 -13.76 10.52 -56.36
CA GLN A 332 -12.97 9.40 -55.87
C GLN A 332 -13.41 8.86 -54.49
N VAL A 333 -14.19 9.63 -53.74
CA VAL A 333 -14.46 9.39 -52.32
C VAL A 333 -15.90 8.94 -52.08
N ARG A 334 -16.12 8.13 -51.03
CA ARG A 334 -17.46 7.68 -50.64
C ARG A 334 -18.14 8.76 -49.80
N ILE A 335 -19.32 9.20 -50.21
CA ILE A 335 -20.07 10.29 -49.56
C ILE A 335 -21.48 9.78 -49.26
N ILE A 336 -21.95 9.92 -48.01
CA ILE A 336 -23.13 9.20 -47.49
C ILE A 336 -24.30 10.10 -47.01
N PRO A 337 -24.90 10.94 -47.88
CA PRO A 337 -26.04 11.77 -47.50
C PRO A 337 -27.36 10.97 -47.54
N GLY A 338 -28.41 11.47 -46.89
CA GLY A 338 -29.75 10.89 -46.98
C GLY A 338 -30.44 11.32 -48.27
N PRO A 339 -31.14 10.40 -48.97
CA PRO A 339 -31.63 10.62 -50.34
C PRO A 339 -32.63 11.76 -50.47
N VAL A 340 -33.43 11.99 -49.43
CA VAL A 340 -34.40 13.08 -49.39
C VAL A 340 -33.77 14.38 -48.87
N SER A 341 -33.00 14.28 -47.79
CA SER A 341 -32.45 15.45 -47.09
C SER A 341 -31.37 16.19 -47.88
N VAL A 342 -30.69 15.54 -48.84
CA VAL A 342 -29.67 16.19 -49.69
C VAL A 342 -30.26 17.33 -50.53
N ALA A 343 -31.53 17.22 -50.95
CA ALA A 343 -32.23 18.28 -51.67
C ALA A 343 -32.42 19.57 -50.84
N GLY A 344 -32.31 19.47 -49.51
CA GLY A 344 -32.36 20.62 -48.59
C GLY A 344 -31.05 21.41 -48.52
N ILE A 345 -29.97 20.93 -49.14
CA ILE A 345 -28.67 21.59 -49.15
C ILE A 345 -28.64 22.63 -50.27
N ASP A 346 -28.75 23.91 -49.93
CA ASP A 346 -28.86 25.01 -50.90
C ASP A 346 -27.58 25.85 -51.07
N ARG A 347 -26.58 25.67 -50.20
CA ARG A 347 -25.34 26.45 -50.22
C ARG A 347 -24.17 25.73 -49.53
N VAL A 348 -22.97 26.18 -49.87
CA VAL A 348 -21.69 25.78 -49.25
C VAL A 348 -21.33 26.79 -48.16
N ASP A 349 -20.79 26.31 -47.04
CA ASP A 349 -20.18 27.09 -45.96
C ASP A 349 -21.12 28.07 -45.25
N ALA A 350 -22.39 27.70 -45.12
CA ALA A 350 -23.27 28.37 -44.15
C ALA A 350 -22.81 28.04 -42.72
N PRO A 351 -22.69 29.00 -41.80
CA PRO A 351 -22.40 28.69 -40.40
C PRO A 351 -23.47 27.75 -39.82
N VAL A 352 -23.07 26.74 -39.06
CA VAL A 352 -23.99 25.78 -38.44
C VAL A 352 -25.04 26.46 -37.56
N ALA A 353 -24.67 27.53 -36.86
CA ALA A 353 -25.60 28.34 -36.07
C ALA A 353 -26.68 29.00 -36.93
N SER A 354 -26.33 29.44 -38.15
CA SER A 354 -27.30 30.01 -39.09
C SER A 354 -28.23 28.93 -39.66
N LEU A 355 -27.72 27.72 -39.93
CA LEU A 355 -28.55 26.59 -40.36
C LEU A 355 -29.56 26.22 -39.27
N LEU A 356 -29.11 25.91 -38.05
CA LEU A 356 -30.00 25.51 -36.96
C LEU A 356 -30.96 26.64 -36.54
N GLY A 357 -30.50 27.89 -36.56
CA GLY A 357 -31.35 29.06 -36.32
C GLY A 357 -32.49 29.20 -37.32
N ARG A 358 -32.29 28.85 -38.61
CA ARG A 358 -33.36 28.81 -39.61
C ARG A 358 -34.42 27.75 -39.29
N PHE A 359 -33.99 26.57 -38.83
CA PHE A 359 -34.90 25.49 -38.43
C PHE A 359 -35.72 25.87 -37.20
N GLU A 360 -35.09 26.46 -36.18
CA GLU A 360 -35.78 26.97 -35.00
C GLU A 360 -36.77 28.11 -35.35
N ALA A 361 -36.34 29.06 -36.18
CA ALA A 361 -37.18 30.19 -36.60
C ALA A 361 -38.45 29.74 -37.32
N ALA A 362 -38.37 28.77 -38.24
CA ALA A 362 -39.54 28.27 -38.96
C ALA A 362 -40.60 27.67 -38.02
N ALA A 363 -40.16 26.91 -37.00
CA ALA A 363 -41.06 26.36 -35.99
C ALA A 363 -41.66 27.48 -35.11
N ALA A 364 -40.85 28.45 -34.69
CA ALA A 364 -41.29 29.59 -33.87
C ALA A 364 -42.31 30.47 -34.62
N GLU A 365 -42.06 30.78 -35.89
CA GLU A 365 -42.97 31.54 -36.76
C GLU A 365 -44.31 30.83 -36.93
N ARG A 366 -44.29 29.50 -37.11
CA ARG A 366 -45.52 28.71 -37.23
C ARG A 366 -46.33 28.69 -35.93
N LEU A 367 -45.67 28.54 -34.78
CA LEU A 367 -46.32 28.65 -33.48
C LEU A 367 -46.93 30.04 -33.27
N ALA A 368 -46.19 31.10 -33.60
CA ALA A 368 -46.71 32.47 -33.53
C ALA A 368 -47.94 32.66 -34.45
N ALA A 369 -47.92 32.12 -35.67
CA ALA A 369 -49.04 32.16 -36.60
C ALA A 369 -50.28 31.38 -36.09
N SER A 370 -50.08 30.33 -35.28
CA SER A 370 -51.18 29.59 -34.64
C SER A 370 -51.81 30.32 -33.44
N GLY A 371 -51.27 31.49 -33.06
CA GLY A 371 -51.74 32.30 -31.93
C GLY A 371 -51.06 32.01 -30.60
N ALA A 372 -49.94 31.27 -30.59
CA ALA A 372 -49.15 31.05 -29.40
C ALA A 372 -48.50 32.35 -28.91
N VAL A 373 -48.56 32.61 -27.60
CA VAL A 373 -47.99 33.82 -26.98
C VAL A 373 -46.63 33.50 -26.37
N ALA A 374 -45.58 34.18 -26.83
CA ALA A 374 -44.25 34.05 -26.25
C ALA A 374 -44.23 34.54 -24.80
N THR A 375 -43.69 33.73 -23.90
CA THR A 375 -43.54 34.06 -22.47
C THR A 375 -42.06 34.30 -22.17
N PRO A 376 -41.68 35.47 -21.61
CA PRO A 376 -40.31 35.71 -21.18
C PRO A 376 -39.91 34.74 -20.06
N VAL A 377 -38.72 34.16 -20.18
CA VAL A 377 -38.11 33.27 -19.18
C VAL A 377 -36.68 33.74 -18.91
N ALA A 378 -36.17 33.45 -17.71
CA ALA A 378 -34.80 33.79 -17.34
C ALA A 378 -33.78 32.85 -17.99
N SER A 379 -34.14 31.58 -18.21
CA SER A 379 -33.30 30.60 -18.91
C SER A 379 -34.14 29.45 -19.45
N ARG A 380 -33.73 28.87 -20.59
CA ARG A 380 -34.29 27.61 -21.10
C ARG A 380 -33.88 26.39 -20.25
N LEU A 381 -32.79 26.48 -19.47
CA LEU A 381 -32.20 25.38 -18.70
C LEU A 381 -32.69 25.33 -17.23
N GLY A 382 -33.90 24.83 -16.98
CA GLY A 382 -34.46 24.68 -15.61
C GLY A 382 -34.78 23.23 -15.20
N ASN A 383 -33.98 22.26 -15.65
CA ASN A 383 -34.12 20.81 -15.35
C ASN A 383 -35.54 20.27 -15.60
N GLY A 384 -35.90 20.22 -16.89
CA GLY A 384 -37.17 19.66 -17.37
C GLY A 384 -38.21 20.71 -17.77
N LYS A 385 -38.08 21.97 -17.34
CA LYS A 385 -38.87 23.12 -17.81
C LYS A 385 -38.01 24.39 -17.87
N PRO A 386 -38.38 25.41 -18.66
CA PRO A 386 -37.75 26.73 -18.59
C PRO A 386 -37.90 27.36 -17.19
N ALA A 387 -36.89 28.09 -16.73
CA ALA A 387 -36.92 28.80 -15.46
C ALA A 387 -37.45 30.23 -15.65
N ALA A 388 -38.47 30.61 -14.89
CA ALA A 388 -39.09 31.93 -15.00
C ALA A 388 -38.22 33.04 -14.40
N THR A 389 -37.50 32.74 -13.32
CA THR A 389 -36.62 33.71 -12.62
C THR A 389 -35.17 33.23 -12.58
N ARG A 390 -34.25 34.17 -12.37
CA ARG A 390 -32.81 33.88 -12.20
C ARG A 390 -32.54 33.00 -10.98
N GLU A 391 -33.30 33.19 -9.90
CA GLU A 391 -33.20 32.35 -8.71
C GLU A 391 -33.67 30.93 -8.99
N GLU A 392 -34.83 30.78 -9.65
CA GLU A 392 -35.35 29.47 -10.06
C GLU A 392 -34.35 28.75 -10.98
N TRP A 393 -33.72 29.48 -11.90
CA TRP A 393 -32.66 28.93 -12.76
C TRP A 393 -31.47 28.43 -11.94
N LEU A 394 -30.92 29.25 -11.03
CA LEU A 394 -29.78 28.86 -10.20
C LEU A 394 -30.05 27.65 -9.30
N ARG A 395 -31.29 27.49 -8.82
CA ARG A 395 -31.67 26.32 -8.01
C ARG A 395 -31.89 25.07 -8.84
N LYS A 396 -32.34 25.21 -10.10
CA LYS A 396 -32.71 24.06 -10.94
C LYS A 396 -31.69 23.67 -11.98
N VAL A 397 -30.78 24.55 -12.39
CA VAL A 397 -29.78 24.23 -13.41
C VAL A 397 -28.96 23.03 -12.93
N PRO A 398 -28.83 21.96 -13.74
CA PRO A 398 -28.27 20.70 -13.25
C PRO A 398 -26.76 20.78 -12.99
N PHE A 399 -26.06 21.71 -13.66
CA PHE A 399 -24.62 21.80 -13.61
C PHE A 399 -24.14 23.24 -13.42
N ILE A 400 -22.97 23.37 -12.83
CA ILE A 400 -22.11 24.55 -12.86
C ILE A 400 -20.81 24.20 -13.57
N SER A 401 -20.16 25.18 -14.19
CA SER A 401 -18.82 25.05 -14.75
C SER A 401 -17.78 25.39 -13.69
N TRP A 402 -17.02 24.40 -13.27
CA TRP A 402 -15.90 24.53 -12.35
C TRP A 402 -14.61 24.37 -13.15
N THR A 403 -13.90 25.49 -13.36
CA THR A 403 -12.61 25.53 -14.08
C THR A 403 -12.61 24.81 -15.44
N GLY A 404 -13.74 24.90 -16.17
CA GLY A 404 -13.96 24.29 -17.49
C GLY A 404 -14.66 22.92 -17.48
N HIS A 405 -14.95 22.35 -16.30
CA HIS A 405 -15.63 21.07 -16.14
C HIS A 405 -17.04 21.24 -15.61
N LEU A 406 -17.98 20.42 -16.08
CA LEU A 406 -19.33 20.42 -15.53
C LEU A 406 -19.36 19.62 -14.22
N MET A 407 -19.72 20.29 -13.14
CA MET A 407 -19.99 19.71 -11.84
C MET A 407 -21.49 19.78 -11.55
N THR A 408 -22.04 18.77 -10.89
CA THR A 408 -23.42 18.84 -10.37
C THR A 408 -23.61 20.10 -9.54
N ASN A 409 -24.69 20.83 -9.79
CA ASN A 409 -25.01 22.03 -9.02
C ASN A 409 -25.49 21.64 -7.61
N PRO A 410 -24.79 22.03 -6.53
CA PRO A 410 -25.24 21.79 -5.15
C PRO A 410 -26.68 22.23 -4.87
N ALA A 411 -27.11 23.35 -5.44
CA ALA A 411 -28.47 23.86 -5.25
C ALA A 411 -29.56 22.97 -5.85
N SER A 412 -29.21 22.09 -6.79
CA SER A 412 -30.16 21.18 -7.44
C SER A 412 -30.36 19.85 -6.72
N ILE A 413 -29.50 19.53 -5.74
CA ILE A 413 -29.50 18.25 -5.02
C ILE A 413 -29.72 18.40 -3.50
N LEU A 414 -29.62 19.62 -2.98
CA LEU A 414 -29.83 19.93 -1.56
C LEU A 414 -31.20 20.58 -1.33
N ASP A 415 -31.70 20.47 -0.10
CA ASP A 415 -32.93 21.13 0.33
C ASP A 415 -32.78 22.66 0.27
N GLU A 416 -33.87 23.36 -0.03
CA GLU A 416 -33.86 24.81 -0.29
C GLU A 416 -33.31 25.62 0.90
N GLU A 417 -33.62 25.18 2.12
CA GLU A 417 -33.18 25.81 3.38
C GLU A 417 -31.66 25.73 3.59
N ARG A 418 -30.99 24.76 2.94
CA ARG A 418 -29.54 24.56 3.03
C ARG A 418 -28.76 25.46 2.07
N VAL A 419 -29.44 26.20 1.19
CA VAL A 419 -28.80 26.96 0.11
C VAL A 419 -29.24 28.41 0.11
N SER A 420 -28.29 29.30 0.39
CA SER A 420 -28.45 30.75 0.27
C SER A 420 -27.75 31.27 -0.98
N LEU A 421 -28.43 32.16 -1.71
CA LEU A 421 -27.92 32.78 -2.93
C LEU A 421 -27.71 34.27 -2.68
N ASN A 422 -26.46 34.68 -2.43
CA ASN A 422 -26.11 36.05 -2.07
C ASN A 422 -25.65 36.82 -3.31
N PRO A 423 -26.38 37.85 -3.79
CA PRO A 423 -25.99 38.59 -4.98
C PRO A 423 -24.65 39.32 -4.83
N THR A 424 -23.86 39.35 -5.91
CA THR A 424 -22.60 40.11 -6.00
C THR A 424 -22.58 40.96 -7.27
N ASP A 425 -21.57 41.83 -7.42
CA ASP A 425 -21.45 42.74 -8.58
C ASP A 425 -21.43 42.02 -9.93
N THR A 426 -20.80 40.84 -9.99
CA THR A 426 -20.60 40.04 -11.21
C THR A 426 -21.46 38.78 -11.26
N GLY A 427 -22.17 38.43 -10.18
CA GLY A 427 -22.86 37.15 -10.09
C GLY A 427 -23.55 36.88 -8.75
N VAL A 428 -23.30 35.71 -8.17
CA VAL A 428 -23.91 35.24 -6.91
C VAL A 428 -22.90 34.38 -6.15
N ASP A 429 -22.76 34.60 -4.85
CA ASP A 429 -22.08 33.66 -3.96
C ASP A 429 -23.13 32.67 -3.43
N MET A 430 -23.04 31.42 -3.87
CA MET A 430 -23.91 30.33 -3.43
C MET A 430 -23.32 29.71 -2.16
N VAL A 431 -24.00 29.89 -1.04
CA VAL A 431 -23.58 29.41 0.28
C VAL A 431 -24.38 28.16 0.64
N ILE A 432 -23.66 27.08 0.92
CA ILE A 432 -24.21 25.80 1.37
C ILE A 432 -24.03 25.71 2.88
N HIS A 433 -25.14 25.59 3.61
CA HIS A 433 -25.18 25.47 5.07
C HIS A 433 -25.02 24.00 5.48
N LEU A 434 -23.91 23.69 6.13
CA LEU A 434 -23.57 22.34 6.56
C LEU A 434 -24.26 21.99 7.87
N ASP A 435 -24.78 20.76 7.93
CA ASP A 435 -25.24 20.15 9.17
C ASP A 435 -24.07 19.81 10.09
N THR A 436 -24.28 20.00 11.39
CA THR A 436 -23.28 19.66 12.42
C THR A 436 -23.93 18.86 13.54
N ALA A 437 -23.13 18.06 14.25
CA ALA A 437 -23.57 17.37 15.46
C ALA A 437 -24.08 18.32 16.56
N TRP A 438 -23.77 19.62 16.44
CA TRP A 438 -24.09 20.66 17.42
C TRP A 438 -25.36 21.44 17.11
N ASP A 439 -26.04 21.19 15.98
CA ASP A 439 -27.18 22.00 15.52
C ASP A 439 -28.34 22.04 16.53
N ASN A 440 -28.47 20.99 17.35
CA ASN A 440 -29.49 20.88 18.41
C ASN A 440 -28.98 21.26 19.81
N ASP A 441 -27.70 21.63 19.96
CA ASP A 441 -27.11 22.06 21.23
C ASP A 441 -27.28 23.59 21.40
N PRO A 442 -27.87 24.09 22.50
CA PRO A 442 -27.97 25.53 22.78
C PRO A 442 -26.63 26.29 22.81
N ARG A 443 -25.51 25.60 23.06
CA ARG A 443 -24.15 26.14 23.01
C ARG A 443 -23.37 25.65 21.78
N GLY A 444 -24.05 25.03 20.82
CA GLY A 444 -23.43 24.45 19.63
C GLY A 444 -22.71 25.47 18.75
N SER A 445 -23.11 26.74 18.77
CA SER A 445 -22.41 27.83 18.08
C SER A 445 -21.04 28.17 18.69
N GLU A 446 -20.78 27.78 19.93
CA GLU A 446 -19.48 27.95 20.61
C GLU A 446 -18.50 26.81 20.27
N LYS A 447 -18.99 25.70 19.71
CA LYS A 447 -18.19 24.54 19.32
C LYS A 447 -17.61 24.73 17.92
N HIS A 448 -16.37 24.30 17.70
CA HIS A 448 -15.77 24.36 16.38
C HIS A 448 -16.42 23.34 15.42
N ALA A 449 -16.69 23.77 14.18
CA ALA A 449 -17.17 22.95 13.06
C ALA A 449 -17.14 23.80 11.78
N VAL A 450 -16.93 23.15 10.62
CA VAL A 450 -17.11 23.78 9.31
C VAL A 450 -18.61 23.89 9.04
N ARG A 451 -19.12 25.12 8.88
CA ARG A 451 -20.57 25.39 8.77
C ARG A 451 -21.04 25.82 7.39
N GLU A 452 -20.13 26.34 6.56
CA GLU A 452 -20.48 26.92 5.28
C GLU A 452 -19.49 26.49 4.20
N LEU A 453 -20.00 26.19 3.01
CA LEU A 453 -19.22 26.08 1.78
C LEU A 453 -19.68 27.17 0.81
N VAL A 454 -18.75 27.94 0.28
CA VAL A 454 -19.07 29.07 -0.61
C VAL A 454 -18.60 28.76 -2.03
N PHE A 455 -19.54 28.83 -2.96
CA PHE A 455 -19.36 28.66 -4.39
C PHE A 455 -19.55 30.03 -5.07
N PRO A 456 -18.47 30.78 -5.35
CA PRO A 456 -18.60 32.08 -6.00
C PRO A 456 -18.90 31.86 -7.49
N LEU A 457 -20.06 32.32 -7.98
CA LEU A 457 -20.52 32.08 -9.35
C LEU A 457 -20.61 33.38 -10.15
N VAL A 458 -20.01 33.39 -11.34
CA VAL A 458 -20.23 34.37 -12.42
C VAL A 458 -21.34 33.84 -13.33
N LEU A 459 -22.28 34.71 -13.68
CA LEU A 459 -23.40 34.33 -14.56
C LEU A 459 -23.28 35.06 -15.89
N SER A 460 -23.31 34.31 -17.00
CA SER A 460 -23.47 34.90 -18.33
C SER A 460 -24.95 35.21 -18.61
N GLY A 461 -25.20 36.20 -19.47
CA GLY A 461 -26.55 36.54 -19.93
C GLY A 461 -26.99 35.76 -21.18
N GLU A 462 -26.23 34.74 -21.57
CA GLU A 462 -26.43 33.97 -22.80
C GLU A 462 -27.36 32.78 -22.57
N ASP A 463 -28.23 32.51 -23.55
CA ASP A 463 -29.19 31.41 -23.48
C ASP A 463 -28.48 30.05 -23.61
N GLY A 464 -28.83 29.10 -22.75
CA GLY A 464 -28.19 27.78 -22.72
C GLY A 464 -26.86 27.71 -21.95
N ALA A 465 -26.40 28.80 -21.33
CA ALA A 465 -25.21 28.78 -20.49
C ALA A 465 -25.48 28.22 -19.08
N VAL A 466 -24.42 27.73 -18.44
CA VAL A 466 -24.41 27.31 -17.02
C VAL A 466 -23.65 28.33 -16.17
N PRO A 467 -23.95 28.45 -14.86
CA PRO A 467 -23.15 29.27 -13.95
C PRO A 467 -21.69 28.83 -13.95
N VAL A 468 -20.74 29.76 -13.89
CA VAL A 468 -19.30 29.48 -13.91
C VAL A 468 -18.68 29.90 -12.59
N ILE A 469 -17.76 29.12 -12.02
CA ILE A 469 -17.03 29.51 -10.81
C ILE A 469 -16.16 30.74 -11.08
N ASP A 470 -16.22 31.72 -10.18
CA ASP A 470 -15.36 32.91 -10.19
C ASP A 470 -13.94 32.53 -9.74
N GLU A 471 -13.06 32.30 -10.71
CA GLU A 471 -11.67 31.91 -10.45
C GLU A 471 -10.88 32.96 -9.66
N ALA A 472 -11.29 34.24 -9.66
CA ALA A 472 -10.61 35.29 -8.92
C ALA A 472 -10.94 35.23 -7.41
N LYS A 473 -12.15 34.79 -7.05
CA LYS A 473 -12.59 34.66 -5.63
C LYS A 473 -12.35 33.28 -5.05
N LEU A 474 -12.27 32.24 -5.89
CA LEU A 474 -12.16 30.86 -5.46
C LEU A 474 -11.00 30.63 -4.45
N PRO A 475 -9.75 31.13 -4.66
CA PRO A 475 -8.65 30.88 -3.74
C PRO A 475 -8.95 31.34 -2.30
N GLN A 476 -9.58 32.51 -2.13
CA GLN A 476 -9.93 33.05 -0.81
C GLN A 476 -10.86 32.09 -0.05
N HIS A 477 -11.89 31.57 -0.73
CA HIS A 477 -12.84 30.64 -0.11
C HIS A 477 -12.22 29.27 0.15
N MET A 478 -11.33 28.79 -0.71
CA MET A 478 -10.60 27.53 -0.48
C MET A 478 -9.65 27.63 0.72
N TYR A 479 -8.90 28.73 0.87
CA TYR A 479 -8.05 28.95 2.06
C TYR A 479 -8.87 29.08 3.35
N ALA A 480 -10.01 29.77 3.31
CA ALA A 480 -10.91 29.85 4.46
C ALA A 480 -11.44 28.46 4.88
N MET A 481 -11.81 27.63 3.91
CA MET A 481 -12.25 26.26 4.15
C MET A 481 -11.12 25.38 4.70
N LEU A 482 -9.89 25.49 4.18
CA LEU A 482 -8.72 24.80 4.72
C LEU A 482 -8.44 25.20 6.17
N ALA A 483 -8.51 26.49 6.48
CA ALA A 483 -8.32 26.98 7.84
C ALA A 483 -9.39 26.43 8.79
N ALA A 484 -10.66 26.41 8.37
CA ALA A 484 -11.73 25.81 9.17
C ALA A 484 -11.55 24.29 9.31
N THR A 485 -11.13 23.60 8.25
CA THR A 485 -10.86 22.15 8.27
C THR A 485 -9.70 21.81 9.22
N ALA A 486 -8.67 22.66 9.28
CA ALA A 486 -7.54 22.52 10.21
C ALA A 486 -7.87 22.92 11.66
N GLY A 487 -9.12 23.27 11.97
CA GLY A 487 -9.52 23.63 13.33
C GLY A 487 -9.11 25.03 13.77
N VAL A 488 -8.85 25.99 12.86
CA VAL A 488 -8.57 27.39 13.26
C VAL A 488 -9.76 27.93 14.07
N THR A 489 -9.49 28.50 15.25
CA THR A 489 -10.41 28.87 16.35
C THR A 489 -10.78 27.76 17.33
N SER A 490 -10.29 26.54 17.14
CA SER A 490 -10.48 25.43 18.09
C SER A 490 -9.36 25.37 19.14
N VAL A 491 -9.59 24.56 20.18
CA VAL A 491 -8.59 24.16 21.16
C VAL A 491 -8.41 22.65 21.00
N SER A 492 -7.17 22.20 20.78
CA SER A 492 -6.83 20.79 20.63
C SER A 492 -7.06 20.03 21.94
N VAL A 493 -7.13 18.69 21.86
CA VAL A 493 -7.21 17.84 23.08
C VAL A 493 -5.98 17.98 23.99
N ALA A 494 -4.84 18.41 23.44
CA ALA A 494 -3.64 18.73 24.21
C ALA A 494 -3.70 20.12 24.90
N GLY A 495 -4.73 20.93 24.61
CA GLY A 495 -4.93 22.26 25.18
C GLY A 495 -4.35 23.42 24.36
N ASP A 496 -3.81 23.14 23.16
CA ASP A 496 -3.26 24.17 22.28
C ASP A 496 -4.37 24.91 21.52
N THR A 497 -4.29 26.24 21.46
CA THR A 497 -5.23 27.04 20.66
C THR A 497 -4.71 27.20 19.24
N VAL A 498 -5.52 26.85 18.24
CA VAL A 498 -5.16 27.01 16.83
C VAL A 498 -5.67 28.37 16.34
N GLU A 499 -4.80 29.38 16.33
CA GLU A 499 -5.21 30.76 15.99
C GLU A 499 -5.26 31.04 14.48
N ALA A 500 -4.39 30.40 13.70
CA ALA A 500 -4.28 30.56 12.26
C ALA A 500 -3.52 29.38 11.63
N LEU A 501 -3.61 29.23 10.31
CA LEU A 501 -2.70 28.36 9.57
C LEU A 501 -1.26 28.93 9.61
N PRO A 502 -0.22 28.07 9.75
CA PRO A 502 1.17 28.47 9.59
C PRO A 502 1.44 29.21 8.28
N VAL A 503 2.32 30.21 8.34
CA VAL A 503 2.74 30.98 7.16
C VAL A 503 3.86 30.25 6.44
N MET A 504 3.74 30.13 5.12
CA MET A 504 4.80 29.60 4.26
C MET A 504 5.95 30.60 4.12
N VAL A 505 7.18 30.13 4.33
CA VAL A 505 8.43 30.90 4.15
C VAL A 505 9.30 30.27 3.06
N PRO A 506 10.18 31.03 2.39
CA PRO A 506 11.08 30.46 1.37
C PRO A 506 11.96 29.33 1.92
N SER A 507 12.10 28.24 1.16
CA SER A 507 12.86 27.05 1.55
C SER A 507 13.76 26.56 0.43
N SER A 508 14.86 25.88 0.78
CA SER A 508 15.66 25.09 -0.17
C SER A 508 15.13 23.67 -0.38
N LYS A 509 14.26 23.17 0.52
CA LYS A 509 13.65 21.83 0.45
C LYS A 509 12.49 21.76 -0.55
N SER A 510 11.79 22.88 -0.75
CA SER A 510 10.64 22.96 -1.65
C SER A 510 10.59 24.29 -2.39
N VAL A 511 10.23 24.23 -3.68
CA VAL A 511 9.93 25.42 -4.49
C VAL A 511 8.68 26.17 -4.01
N PHE A 512 7.84 25.53 -3.20
CA PHE A 512 6.62 26.11 -2.61
C PHE A 512 6.87 26.72 -1.22
N GLY A 513 8.10 26.63 -0.70
CA GLY A 513 8.44 27.05 0.65
C GLY A 513 8.18 25.98 1.71
N GLU A 514 8.37 26.35 2.97
CA GLU A 514 8.09 25.51 4.14
C GLU A 514 7.30 26.28 5.20
N ALA A 515 6.56 25.58 6.06
CA ALA A 515 5.84 26.14 7.19
C ALA A 515 6.36 25.53 8.49
N HIS A 516 6.51 26.38 9.52
CA HIS A 516 6.88 25.97 10.87
C HIS A 516 5.68 26.07 11.81
N TYR A 517 5.47 25.02 12.59
CA TYR A 517 4.41 24.92 13.59
C TYR A 517 4.92 24.16 14.81
N SER A 518 4.30 24.34 15.97
CA SER A 518 4.66 23.58 17.16
C SER A 518 3.40 23.22 17.93
N PHE A 519 3.38 22.03 18.54
CA PHE A 519 2.28 21.57 19.37
C PHE A 519 2.77 20.91 20.67
N THR A 520 1.91 20.89 21.67
CA THR A 520 2.18 20.29 22.98
C THR A 520 2.02 18.76 22.90
N LEU A 521 3.05 18.03 23.35
CA LEU A 521 2.96 16.59 23.53
C LEU A 521 2.39 16.29 24.93
N ALA A 522 1.07 16.36 25.05
CA ALA A 522 0.40 16.12 26.33
C ALA A 522 0.52 14.64 26.76
N PRO A 523 0.77 14.33 28.04
CA PRO A 523 0.78 12.95 28.54
C PRO A 523 -0.54 12.20 28.35
N THR A 524 -1.65 12.91 28.16
CA THR A 524 -2.98 12.32 27.91
C THR A 524 -3.26 12.03 26.44
N LEU A 525 -2.46 12.57 25.52
CA LEU A 525 -2.78 12.62 24.08
C LEU A 525 -3.21 11.26 23.53
N GLY A 526 -2.43 10.20 23.76
CA GLY A 526 -2.81 8.91 23.20
C GLY A 526 -3.90 8.16 23.98
N PHE A 527 -4.20 8.54 25.23
CA PHE A 527 -5.42 8.06 25.90
C PHE A 527 -6.65 8.66 25.22
N ASP A 528 -6.67 9.98 25.04
CA ASP A 528 -7.76 10.71 24.39
C ASP A 528 -7.95 10.19 22.94
N HIS A 529 -6.86 9.92 22.23
CA HIS A 529 -6.88 9.33 20.89
C HIS A 529 -7.37 7.87 20.85
N ALA A 530 -6.92 7.04 21.80
CA ALA A 530 -7.33 5.63 21.87
C ALA A 530 -8.84 5.48 22.18
N GLU A 531 -9.44 6.41 22.94
CA GLU A 531 -10.89 6.41 23.15
C GLU A 531 -11.68 6.60 21.85
N ALA A 532 -11.17 7.40 20.90
CA ALA A 532 -11.82 7.62 19.61
C ALA A 532 -11.54 6.52 18.57
N THR A 533 -10.45 5.78 18.70
CA THR A 533 -9.96 4.83 17.68
C THR A 533 -9.90 3.39 18.20
N GLY A 534 -9.08 3.15 19.23
CA GLY A 534 -8.87 1.83 19.83
C GLY A 534 -10.10 1.23 20.54
N ALA A 535 -11.07 2.03 20.97
CA ALA A 535 -12.29 1.55 21.62
C ALA A 535 -13.17 0.62 20.75
N ALA A 536 -12.95 0.62 19.43
CA ALA A 536 -13.63 -0.30 18.51
C ALA A 536 -13.11 -1.75 18.60
N LEU A 537 -11.94 -1.97 19.20
CA LEU A 537 -11.39 -3.30 19.41
C LEU A 537 -12.07 -4.01 20.60
N PRO A 538 -12.16 -5.36 20.59
CA PRO A 538 -12.70 -6.11 21.70
C PRO A 538 -11.91 -5.89 23.00
N ALA A 539 -12.56 -5.95 24.16
CA ALA A 539 -11.92 -5.75 25.47
C ALA A 539 -10.79 -6.76 25.79
N SER A 540 -10.66 -7.85 25.02
CA SER A 540 -9.52 -8.77 25.10
C SER A 540 -8.23 -8.21 24.50
N TYR A 541 -8.32 -7.10 23.76
CA TYR A 541 -7.20 -6.35 23.20
C TYR A 541 -6.80 -5.27 24.19
N GLU A 542 -5.70 -5.50 24.88
CA GLU A 542 -5.14 -4.49 25.75
C GLU A 542 -4.30 -3.53 24.93
N LEU A 543 -4.83 -2.33 24.71
CA LEU A 543 -4.25 -1.34 23.82
C LEU A 543 -2.88 -0.87 24.33
N ALA A 544 -1.96 -0.62 23.39
CA ALA A 544 -0.76 0.15 23.70
C ALA A 544 -1.15 1.55 24.15
N ALA A 545 -0.26 2.19 24.92
CA ALA A 545 -0.51 3.52 25.47
C ALA A 545 -0.99 4.47 24.37
N TRP A 546 -0.19 4.64 23.31
CA TRP A 546 -0.49 5.54 22.19
C TRP A 546 -0.19 4.84 20.86
N ALA A 547 -1.04 5.03 19.86
CA ALA A 547 -0.74 4.70 18.46
C ALA A 547 0.10 5.82 17.82
N PRO A 548 1.08 5.54 16.94
CA PRO A 548 1.87 6.56 16.26
C PRO A 548 1.05 7.66 15.57
N ASP A 549 -0.10 7.30 14.98
CA ASP A 549 -0.99 8.24 14.29
C ASP A 549 -1.56 9.34 15.20
N ALA A 550 -1.51 9.16 16.52
CA ALA A 550 -1.91 10.21 17.47
C ALA A 550 -1.05 11.50 17.34
N LEU A 551 0.16 11.39 16.81
CA LEU A 551 1.03 12.55 16.54
C LEU A 551 0.63 13.32 15.28
N LEU A 552 -0.11 12.69 14.35
CA LEU A 552 -0.55 13.36 13.13
C LEU A 552 -1.63 14.39 13.42
N GLY A 553 -2.52 14.11 14.38
CA GLY A 553 -3.67 14.95 14.66
C GLY A 553 -3.30 16.43 14.92
N PRO A 554 -2.45 16.72 15.92
CA PRO A 554 -2.00 18.09 16.17
C PRO A 554 -1.26 18.75 14.99
N ALA A 555 -0.81 17.99 13.99
CA ALA A 555 -0.02 18.50 12.87
C ALA A 555 -0.87 18.96 11.66
N TRP A 556 -2.19 18.77 11.66
CA TRP A 556 -3.07 19.18 10.55
C TRP A 556 -2.94 20.64 10.10
N PRO A 557 -2.78 21.65 11.00
CA PRO A 557 -2.52 23.02 10.57
C PRO A 557 -1.28 23.16 9.68
N ALA A 558 -0.20 22.43 9.98
CA ALA A 558 1.01 22.42 9.17
C ALA A 558 0.79 21.70 7.83
N ILE A 559 0.09 20.57 7.84
CA ILE A 559 -0.24 19.80 6.63
C ILE A 559 -1.07 20.64 5.66
N TYR A 560 -2.16 21.26 6.14
CA TYR A 560 -3.05 22.07 5.31
C TYR A 560 -2.41 23.39 4.85
N ALA A 561 -1.50 23.98 5.64
CA ALA A 561 -0.70 25.13 5.19
C ALA A 561 0.20 24.76 4.00
N ALA A 562 0.94 23.66 4.11
CA ALA A 562 1.77 23.16 3.02
C ALA A 562 0.93 22.75 1.80
N LEU A 563 -0.15 21.98 1.99
CA LEU A 563 -1.07 21.59 0.92
C LEU A 563 -1.61 22.83 0.18
N GLY A 564 -2.02 23.86 0.93
CA GLY A 564 -2.50 25.14 0.42
C GLY A 564 -1.48 25.95 -0.36
N SER A 565 -0.20 25.67 -0.21
CA SER A 565 0.89 26.37 -0.93
C SER A 565 1.14 25.83 -2.35
N ALA A 566 0.64 24.64 -2.66
CA ALA A 566 0.90 23.98 -3.94
C ALA A 566 0.27 24.76 -5.09
N ILE A 567 1.11 25.22 -6.04
CA ILE A 567 0.71 25.97 -7.24
C ILE A 567 1.20 25.21 -8.48
N HIS A 568 0.37 25.10 -9.51
CA HIS A 568 0.74 24.53 -10.80
C HIS A 568 0.28 25.44 -11.93
N ASN A 569 1.20 25.90 -12.79
CA ASN A 569 0.96 26.88 -13.86
C ASN A 569 0.21 28.14 -13.37
N ASP A 570 0.74 28.78 -12.33
CA ASP A 570 0.20 30.01 -11.71
C ASP A 570 -1.21 29.87 -11.10
N TYR A 571 -1.69 28.64 -10.86
CA TYR A 571 -2.99 28.37 -10.24
C TYR A 571 -2.87 27.41 -9.03
N PRO A 572 -3.64 27.61 -7.94
CA PRO A 572 -3.64 26.69 -6.80
C PRO A 572 -4.02 25.27 -7.20
N VAL A 573 -3.24 24.28 -6.76
CA VAL A 573 -3.50 22.86 -7.06
C VAL A 573 -4.77 22.36 -6.38
N ILE A 574 -5.15 22.96 -5.25
CA ILE A 574 -6.42 22.71 -4.58
C ILE A 574 -7.53 23.42 -5.35
N GLU A 575 -7.90 22.83 -6.49
CA GLU A 575 -9.00 23.32 -7.32
C GLU A 575 -10.35 22.99 -6.69
N GLY A 576 -10.44 22.04 -5.73
CA GLY A 576 -11.64 21.75 -4.93
C GLY A 576 -11.36 20.74 -3.80
N LEU A 577 -11.36 21.21 -2.54
CA LEU A 577 -10.99 20.39 -1.36
C LEU A 577 -11.92 19.18 -1.14
N LEU A 578 -13.20 19.30 -1.49
CA LEU A 578 -14.17 18.20 -1.35
C LEU A 578 -13.85 17.00 -2.25
N ASN A 579 -13.02 17.20 -3.28
CA ASN A 579 -12.56 16.15 -4.19
C ASN A 579 -11.14 15.67 -3.85
N ALA A 580 -10.54 16.19 -2.78
CA ALA A 580 -9.26 15.71 -2.28
C ALA A 580 -9.47 14.37 -1.57
N VAL A 581 -8.65 13.38 -1.91
CA VAL A 581 -8.66 12.06 -1.27
C VAL A 581 -7.29 11.81 -0.67
N HIS A 582 -7.24 11.48 0.62
CA HIS A 582 -6.02 11.00 1.26
C HIS A 582 -5.70 9.61 0.71
N LEU A 583 -4.61 9.52 -0.05
CA LEU A 583 -4.22 8.31 -0.79
C LEU A 583 -3.43 7.36 0.11
N ASP A 584 -2.44 7.92 0.80
CA ASP A 584 -1.58 7.20 1.72
C ASP A 584 -0.96 8.13 2.78
N HIS A 585 -0.62 7.51 3.90
CA HIS A 585 0.00 8.14 5.07
C HIS A 585 1.26 7.35 5.45
N SER A 586 2.34 8.04 5.80
CA SER A 586 3.57 7.41 6.30
C SER A 586 4.06 8.13 7.55
N ILE A 587 4.53 7.37 8.54
CA ILE A 587 5.17 7.88 9.75
C ILE A 587 6.38 7.01 10.12
N THR A 588 7.47 7.65 10.53
CA THR A 588 8.65 7.01 11.12
C THR A 588 9.05 7.76 12.39
N LEU A 589 9.35 7.02 13.46
CA LEU A 589 9.71 7.53 14.78
C LEU A 589 11.07 6.98 15.23
N GLU A 590 11.87 7.83 15.86
CA GLU A 590 13.15 7.43 16.50
C GLU A 590 12.92 6.84 17.89
N TYR A 591 11.87 7.30 18.58
CA TYR A 591 11.54 6.92 19.94
C TYR A 591 10.09 6.46 20.04
N THR A 592 9.84 5.47 20.90
CA THR A 592 8.47 5.21 21.37
C THR A 592 7.94 6.42 22.12
N PRO A 593 6.62 6.67 22.15
CA PRO A 593 6.10 7.83 22.85
C PRO A 593 6.38 7.84 24.37
N LYS A 594 6.43 6.66 25.01
CA LYS A 594 6.88 6.54 26.40
C LYS A 594 8.32 7.03 26.58
N GLN A 595 9.22 6.66 25.67
CA GLN A 595 10.60 7.16 25.69
C GLN A 595 10.70 8.66 25.45
N MET A 596 9.83 9.24 24.61
CA MET A 596 9.78 10.70 24.43
C MET A 596 9.47 11.40 25.76
N LEU A 597 8.42 10.96 26.46
CA LEU A 597 8.07 11.50 27.77
C LEU A 597 9.17 11.30 28.82
N GLU A 598 9.79 10.11 28.88
CA GLU A 598 10.92 9.82 29.78
C GLU A 598 12.14 10.72 29.52
N ARG A 599 12.32 11.17 28.27
CA ARG A 599 13.35 12.13 27.88
C ARG A 599 12.98 13.59 28.18
N GLY A 600 11.78 13.84 28.69
CA GLY A 600 11.28 15.19 28.95
C GLY A 600 10.84 15.94 27.69
N ILE A 601 10.54 15.22 26.60
CA ILE A 601 9.95 15.82 25.40
C ILE A 601 8.49 16.16 25.71
N THR A 602 8.18 17.46 25.76
CA THR A 602 6.82 17.98 26.04
C THR A 602 6.26 18.82 24.89
N THR A 603 7.06 19.09 23.86
CA THR A 603 6.70 19.92 22.71
C THR A 603 7.35 19.35 21.46
N ILE A 604 6.59 19.32 20.37
CA ILE A 604 7.06 18.89 19.05
C ILE A 604 7.02 20.10 18.11
N ASP A 605 8.16 20.40 17.50
CA ASP A 605 8.33 21.38 16.44
C ASP A 605 8.23 20.67 15.09
N VAL A 606 7.33 21.15 14.24
CA VAL A 606 7.00 20.59 12.93
C VAL A 606 7.50 21.53 11.83
N THR A 607 8.28 20.99 10.90
CA THR A 607 8.58 21.67 9.63
C THR A 607 7.89 20.93 8.49
N SER A 608 6.96 21.59 7.81
CA SER A 608 6.12 21.02 6.76
C SER A 608 6.38 21.66 5.39
N HIS A 609 6.37 20.88 4.32
CA HIS A 609 6.54 21.40 2.96
C HIS A 609 5.93 20.45 1.92
N VAL A 610 5.65 20.96 0.71
CA VAL A 610 5.27 20.12 -0.43
C VAL A 610 6.54 19.52 -1.04
N ALA A 611 6.70 18.22 -0.93
CA ALA A 611 7.85 17.48 -1.45
C ALA A 611 7.73 17.20 -2.97
N ALA A 612 6.52 16.93 -3.45
CA ALA A 612 6.26 16.64 -4.87
C ALA A 612 4.81 16.93 -5.27
N VAL A 613 4.61 17.26 -6.56
CA VAL A 613 3.30 17.33 -7.21
C VAL A 613 3.37 16.51 -8.50
N ASP A 614 2.66 15.38 -8.53
CA ASP A 614 2.70 14.41 -9.63
C ASP A 614 1.34 14.30 -10.34
N GLU A 615 1.35 14.11 -11.66
CA GLU A 615 0.14 13.75 -12.42
C GLU A 615 -0.08 12.24 -12.44
N SER A 616 -1.34 11.82 -12.27
CA SER A 616 -1.77 10.42 -12.31
C SER A 616 -3.18 10.26 -12.88
N SER A 617 -3.56 9.02 -13.21
CA SER A 617 -4.92 8.64 -13.61
C SER A 617 -5.97 8.89 -12.53
N SER A 618 -5.55 9.05 -11.27
CA SER A 618 -6.43 9.33 -10.12
C SER A 618 -6.53 10.82 -9.81
N GLY A 619 -5.88 11.69 -10.58
CA GLY A 619 -5.76 13.13 -10.33
C GLY A 619 -4.32 13.55 -10.01
N ARG A 620 -4.17 14.80 -9.56
CA ARG A 620 -2.86 15.32 -9.12
C ARG A 620 -2.56 14.84 -7.71
N ILE A 621 -1.39 14.25 -7.52
CA ILE A 621 -0.93 13.78 -6.22
C ILE A 621 -0.03 14.84 -5.62
N VAL A 622 -0.44 15.41 -4.50
CA VAL A 622 0.38 16.34 -3.70
C VAL A 622 0.97 15.57 -2.54
N THR A 623 2.29 15.52 -2.48
CA THR A 623 3.04 14.88 -1.39
C THR A 623 3.51 15.95 -0.41
N VAL A 624 3.01 15.91 0.81
CA VAL A 624 3.36 16.82 1.91
C VAL A 624 4.25 16.07 2.90
N ALA A 625 5.45 16.59 3.18
CA ALA A 625 6.42 15.98 4.08
C ALA A 625 6.62 16.83 5.34
N LEU A 626 6.65 16.17 6.50
CA LEU A 626 6.80 16.77 7.81
C LEU A 626 8.04 16.21 8.51
N GLU A 627 8.86 17.10 9.05
CA GLU A 627 9.99 16.78 9.93
C GLU A 627 9.60 17.15 11.37
N LEU A 628 9.69 16.18 12.29
CA LEU A 628 9.33 16.34 13.70
C LEU A 628 10.60 16.43 14.53
N THR A 629 10.74 17.51 15.30
CA THR A 629 11.89 17.76 16.17
C THR A 629 11.43 18.22 17.56
N SER A 630 12.31 18.14 18.55
CA SER A 630 12.09 18.76 19.86
C SER A 630 13.41 19.28 20.40
N ASN A 631 13.49 20.57 20.72
CA ASN A 631 14.73 21.22 21.17
C ASN A 631 15.93 20.98 20.21
N GLY A 632 15.68 20.83 18.91
CA GLY A 632 16.67 20.52 17.89
C GLY A 632 17.07 19.04 17.77
N GLU A 633 16.52 18.15 18.59
CA GLU A 633 16.65 16.70 18.44
C GLU A 633 15.60 16.18 17.45
N TYR A 634 15.99 15.32 16.51
CA TYR A 634 15.06 14.68 15.57
C TYR A 634 14.24 13.59 16.28
N VAL A 635 12.92 13.65 16.11
CA VAL A 635 11.96 12.74 16.75
C VAL A 635 11.37 11.77 15.72
N GLY A 636 11.19 12.22 14.47
CA GLY A 636 10.60 11.43 13.41
C GLY A 636 10.20 12.26 12.21
N SER A 637 9.47 11.65 11.28
CA SER A 637 8.90 12.32 10.11
C SER A 637 7.58 11.69 9.71
N THR A 638 6.70 12.50 9.11
CA THR A 638 5.50 12.00 8.44
C THR A 638 5.46 12.44 6.99
N GLN A 639 4.69 11.73 6.18
CA GLN A 639 4.42 12.10 4.80
C GLN A 639 2.97 11.76 4.45
N GLU A 640 2.27 12.74 3.89
CA GLU A 640 0.89 12.63 3.47
C GLU A 640 0.78 12.81 1.96
N ARG A 641 0.04 11.93 1.29
CA ARG A 641 -0.21 12.05 -0.15
C ARG A 641 -1.70 12.23 -0.41
N PHE A 642 -2.05 13.34 -1.05
CA PHE A 642 -3.42 13.68 -1.40
C PHE A 642 -3.61 13.59 -2.91
N ALA A 643 -4.58 12.80 -3.36
CA ALA A 643 -5.05 12.80 -4.74
C ALA A 643 -6.16 13.84 -4.88
N ILE A 644 -5.87 14.94 -5.59
CA ILE A 644 -6.86 15.95 -5.95
C ILE A 644 -7.56 15.49 -7.22
N ARG A 645 -8.75 14.90 -7.06
CA ARG A 645 -9.55 14.39 -8.18
C ARG A 645 -10.08 15.55 -9.02
N GLY A 646 -9.85 15.49 -10.33
CA GLY A 646 -10.15 16.58 -11.26
C GLY A 646 -9.44 16.40 -12.60
N ARG A 647 -8.62 17.39 -13.00
CA ARG A 647 -7.85 17.42 -14.25
C ARG A 647 -6.73 16.35 -14.27
N ALA A 648 -7.08 15.09 -14.53
CA ALA A 648 -6.08 14.07 -14.88
C ALA A 648 -5.89 14.08 -16.40
N THR A 649 -4.69 14.44 -16.86
CA THR A 649 -4.36 14.43 -18.30
C THR A 649 -3.63 13.14 -18.73
N GLY A 650 -3.23 12.30 -17.78
CA GLY A 650 -2.50 11.06 -18.01
C GLY A 650 -3.26 9.81 -17.56
N ASN A 651 -2.85 8.66 -18.08
CA ASN A 651 -3.36 7.32 -17.72
C ASN A 651 -2.40 6.54 -16.79
N ARG A 652 -1.33 7.18 -16.31
CA ARG A 652 -0.34 6.55 -15.43
C ARG A 652 -0.88 6.43 -14.01
N ALA A 653 -0.85 5.24 -13.42
CA ALA A 653 -1.24 5.04 -12.03
C ALA A 653 -0.38 5.89 -11.07
N PRO A 654 -0.93 6.27 -9.89
CA PRO A 654 -0.14 6.82 -8.79
C PRO A 654 1.11 5.98 -8.51
N SER A 655 2.26 6.63 -8.25
CA SER A 655 3.42 5.93 -7.70
C SER A 655 3.10 5.40 -6.30
N GLU A 656 3.64 4.23 -5.94
CA GLU A 656 3.50 3.69 -4.59
C GLU A 656 4.31 4.52 -3.59
N ALA A 657 3.76 4.75 -2.41
CA ALA A 657 4.50 5.33 -1.30
C ALA A 657 5.57 4.36 -0.80
N ALA A 658 6.66 4.91 -0.27
CA ALA A 658 7.73 4.11 0.32
C ALA A 658 7.15 3.25 1.46
N PRO A 659 7.41 1.93 1.50
CA PRO A 659 6.89 1.08 2.56
C PRO A 659 7.55 1.40 3.90
N PHE A 660 6.95 0.91 4.99
CA PHE A 660 7.51 0.98 6.35
C PHE A 660 7.86 2.40 6.84
N GLY A 661 7.03 3.39 6.53
CA GLY A 661 7.23 4.79 6.89
C GLY A 661 8.35 5.49 6.13
N GLY A 662 8.94 4.85 5.11
CA GLY A 662 10.17 5.33 4.45
C GLY A 662 11.46 5.06 5.23
N ALA A 663 11.40 4.25 6.30
CA ALA A 663 12.54 3.97 7.15
C ALA A 663 13.65 3.19 6.43
N ASN A 664 14.91 3.60 6.60
CA ASN A 664 16.07 2.89 6.06
C ASN A 664 16.52 1.77 7.01
N VAL A 665 15.74 0.70 7.09
CA VAL A 665 16.00 -0.47 7.95
C VAL A 665 16.39 -1.70 7.13
N LYS A 666 17.33 -2.50 7.67
CA LYS A 666 17.72 -3.76 7.04
C LYS A 666 16.76 -4.88 7.44
N GLY A 667 15.81 -5.16 6.55
CA GLY A 667 14.86 -6.26 6.67
C GLY A 667 15.41 -7.61 6.22
N VAL A 668 14.84 -8.69 6.78
CA VAL A 668 15.02 -10.08 6.33
C VAL A 668 13.64 -10.71 6.22
N ASP A 669 13.29 -11.22 5.04
CA ASP A 669 12.02 -11.90 4.81
C ASP A 669 11.96 -13.20 5.61
N THR A 670 10.80 -13.47 6.21
CA THR A 670 10.53 -14.74 6.89
C THR A 670 9.19 -15.30 6.42
N PRO A 671 8.89 -16.60 6.65
CA PRO A 671 7.57 -17.12 6.37
C PRO A 671 6.48 -16.29 7.03
N ARG A 672 5.40 -16.02 6.28
CA ARG A 672 4.23 -15.31 6.78
C ARG A 672 3.63 -16.05 7.97
N SER A 673 3.28 -15.30 9.00
CA SER A 673 2.63 -15.83 10.20
C SER A 673 1.55 -14.86 10.63
N VAL A 674 0.30 -15.35 10.71
CA VAL A 674 -0.83 -14.55 11.16
C VAL A 674 -0.68 -14.34 12.67
N LEU A 675 -0.46 -13.10 13.08
CA LEU A 675 -0.38 -12.75 14.49
C LEU A 675 -1.77 -12.55 15.07
N ARG A 676 -2.66 -11.87 14.33
CA ARG A 676 -4.01 -11.50 14.78
C ARG A 676 -4.99 -11.39 13.63
N ARG A 677 -6.26 -11.66 13.93
CA ARG A 677 -7.41 -11.36 13.09
C ARG A 677 -8.55 -10.88 13.99
N VAL A 678 -9.15 -9.74 13.67
CA VAL A 678 -10.23 -9.12 14.47
C VAL A 678 -11.21 -8.38 13.57
N SER A 679 -12.49 -8.44 13.88
CA SER A 679 -13.51 -7.60 13.25
C SER A 679 -13.84 -6.43 14.17
N VAL A 680 -13.90 -5.23 13.61
CA VAL A 680 -14.28 -4.00 14.29
C VAL A 680 -15.40 -3.33 13.52
N LYS A 681 -16.32 -2.68 14.22
CA LYS A 681 -17.38 -1.90 13.62
C LYS A 681 -16.95 -0.44 13.49
N ALA A 682 -17.02 0.12 12.30
CA ALA A 682 -16.75 1.53 12.07
C ALA A 682 -17.80 2.41 12.80
N PRO A 683 -17.43 3.61 13.27
CA PRO A 683 -18.34 4.45 14.04
C PRO A 683 -19.53 4.94 13.22
N ASP A 684 -20.60 5.29 13.90
CA ASP A 684 -21.81 5.89 13.32
C ASP A 684 -21.76 7.42 13.21
N ASP A 685 -20.79 8.04 13.90
CA ASP A 685 -20.49 9.47 13.87
C ASP A 685 -18.97 9.70 13.94
N MET A 686 -18.44 10.51 13.03
CA MET A 686 -17.02 10.88 12.97
C MET A 686 -16.67 12.09 13.83
N THR A 687 -17.65 12.79 14.40
CA THR A 687 -17.42 13.99 15.23
C THR A 687 -16.42 13.75 16.37
N PRO A 688 -16.47 12.63 17.14
CA PRO A 688 -15.47 12.36 18.16
C PRO A 688 -14.04 12.27 17.61
N PHE A 689 -13.84 11.57 16.48
CA PHE A 689 -12.53 11.47 15.85
C PHE A 689 -12.06 12.81 15.28
N ALA A 690 -12.96 13.60 14.68
CA ALA A 690 -12.64 14.94 14.18
C ALA A 690 -12.14 15.87 15.30
N ILE A 691 -12.75 15.81 16.50
CA ILE A 691 -12.31 16.60 17.67
C ILE A 691 -10.90 16.19 18.13
N VAL A 692 -10.66 14.88 18.23
CA VAL A 692 -9.40 14.36 18.80
C VAL A 692 -8.25 14.44 17.80
N SER A 693 -8.52 14.13 16.53
CA SER A 693 -7.53 14.27 15.46
C SER A 693 -7.33 15.73 15.08
N GLY A 694 -8.32 16.62 15.20
CA GLY A 694 -8.23 17.98 14.70
C GLY A 694 -8.44 18.13 13.18
N ASP A 695 -8.82 17.05 12.48
CA ASP A 695 -9.31 17.11 11.10
C ASP A 695 -10.82 17.30 11.09
N TYR A 696 -11.27 18.53 10.80
CA TYR A 696 -12.68 18.90 10.75
C TYR A 696 -13.24 18.84 9.32
N ASN A 697 -12.67 18.02 8.44
CA ASN A 697 -13.11 17.94 7.04
C ASN A 697 -14.59 17.54 6.97
N PRO A 698 -15.46 18.41 6.40
CA PRO A 698 -16.90 18.22 6.49
C PRO A 698 -17.41 17.00 5.72
N ILE A 699 -16.62 16.42 4.81
CA ILE A 699 -16.97 15.18 4.10
C ILE A 699 -17.24 14.01 5.07
N HIS A 700 -16.66 14.06 6.27
CA HIS A 700 -16.77 13.02 7.29
C HIS A 700 -17.85 13.31 8.33
N THR A 701 -18.33 14.55 8.44
CA THR A 701 -19.24 14.97 9.53
C THR A 701 -20.58 15.54 9.04
N SER A 702 -20.67 16.04 7.80
CA SER A 702 -21.87 16.68 7.26
C SER A 702 -22.46 15.89 6.08
N TYR A 703 -23.75 15.57 6.17
CA TYR A 703 -24.50 14.97 5.06
C TYR A 703 -24.62 15.92 3.87
N ALA A 704 -24.74 17.22 4.10
CA ALA A 704 -24.76 18.22 3.03
C ALA A 704 -23.43 18.22 2.26
N ALA A 705 -22.29 18.22 2.96
CA ALA A 705 -20.98 18.16 2.31
C ALA A 705 -20.75 16.84 1.56
N ALA A 706 -21.13 15.70 2.16
CA ALA A 706 -21.06 14.40 1.50
C ALA A 706 -21.84 14.37 0.18
N LYS A 707 -23.09 14.88 0.17
CA LYS A 707 -23.92 15.00 -1.05
C LYS A 707 -23.29 15.87 -2.12
N VAL A 708 -22.69 16.99 -1.72
CA VAL A 708 -21.95 17.86 -2.65
C VAL A 708 -20.76 17.15 -3.27
N ALA A 709 -20.07 16.30 -2.51
CA ALA A 709 -18.97 15.46 -2.97
C ALA A 709 -19.43 14.17 -3.69
N GLY A 710 -20.74 13.97 -3.88
CA GLY A 710 -21.30 12.85 -4.64
C GLY A 710 -21.54 11.57 -3.84
N MET A 711 -21.62 11.66 -2.51
CA MET A 711 -21.92 10.55 -1.59
C MET A 711 -23.27 10.76 -0.89
N ASP A 712 -23.94 9.67 -0.51
CA ASP A 712 -25.25 9.76 0.16
C ASP A 712 -25.14 10.10 1.66
N ALA A 713 -24.01 9.76 2.27
CA ALA A 713 -23.72 9.95 3.69
C ALA A 713 -22.22 10.26 3.92
N PRO A 714 -21.85 10.81 5.08
CA PRO A 714 -20.45 11.01 5.43
C PRO A 714 -19.67 9.69 5.47
N LEU A 715 -18.37 9.76 5.17
CA LEU A 715 -17.47 8.60 5.22
C LEU A 715 -16.63 8.57 6.49
N VAL A 716 -16.17 7.39 6.86
CA VAL A 716 -15.18 7.22 7.94
C VAL A 716 -13.85 7.86 7.53
N HIS A 717 -13.17 8.52 8.47
CA HIS A 717 -11.81 9.04 8.21
C HIS A 717 -10.84 7.89 7.94
N GLY A 718 -10.06 7.97 6.87
CA GLY A 718 -9.03 6.97 6.58
C GLY A 718 -8.02 6.82 7.73
N MET A 719 -7.69 7.94 8.39
CA MET A 719 -6.80 7.96 9.56
C MET A 719 -7.41 7.29 10.80
N TRP A 720 -8.74 7.25 10.95
CA TRP A 720 -9.37 6.49 12.02
C TRP A 720 -9.10 4.98 11.85
N LEU A 721 -9.24 4.47 10.63
CA LEU A 721 -8.97 3.05 10.36
C LEU A 721 -7.47 2.75 10.42
N SER A 722 -6.60 3.68 9.98
CA SER A 722 -5.15 3.57 10.16
C SER A 722 -4.78 3.39 11.64
N ALA A 723 -5.26 4.30 12.50
CA ALA A 723 -5.02 4.24 13.94
C ALA A 723 -5.59 2.97 14.59
N THR A 724 -6.80 2.56 14.19
CA THR A 724 -7.43 1.34 14.70
C THR A 724 -6.61 0.09 14.30
N ALA A 725 -6.07 0.07 13.09
CA ALA A 725 -5.17 -0.98 12.62
C ALA A 725 -3.81 -0.96 13.35
N GLN A 726 -3.26 0.21 13.67
CA GLN A 726 -2.08 0.34 14.54
C GLN A 726 -2.36 -0.23 15.93
N HIS A 727 -3.48 0.15 16.55
CA HIS A 727 -3.90 -0.42 17.84
C HIS A 727 -4.05 -1.95 17.77
N ALA A 728 -4.61 -2.49 16.70
CA ALA A 728 -4.72 -3.93 16.50
C ALA A 728 -3.35 -4.62 16.40
N ALA A 729 -2.34 -3.97 15.83
CA ALA A 729 -0.96 -4.47 15.73
C ALA A 729 -0.15 -4.29 17.04
N GLU A 730 -0.39 -3.23 17.79
CA GLU A 730 0.33 -2.91 19.05
C GLU A 730 -0.32 -3.46 20.31
N ALA A 731 -1.59 -3.91 20.27
CA ALA A 731 -2.29 -4.44 21.43
C ALA A 731 -1.59 -5.67 22.02
N SER A 732 -1.85 -6.01 23.28
CA SER A 732 -1.51 -7.31 23.85
C SER A 732 -2.77 -8.18 23.94
N VAL A 733 -2.69 -9.44 23.53
CA VAL A 733 -3.86 -10.35 23.46
C VAL A 733 -3.48 -11.71 24.02
N ALA A 734 -4.28 -12.24 24.96
CA ALA A 734 -4.12 -13.58 25.53
C ALA A 734 -2.70 -13.93 26.01
N GLY A 735 -1.99 -12.95 26.60
CA GLY A 735 -0.62 -13.11 27.10
C GLY A 735 0.49 -12.97 26.04
N GLN A 736 0.15 -12.75 24.76
CA GLN A 736 1.11 -12.38 23.72
C GLN A 736 1.25 -10.86 23.65
N GLY A 737 2.49 -10.37 23.76
CA GLY A 737 2.81 -8.95 23.68
C GLY A 737 2.56 -8.36 22.29
N GLY A 738 2.26 -7.06 22.26
CA GLY A 738 2.19 -6.27 21.04
C GLY A 738 3.53 -5.83 20.49
N ALA A 739 3.56 -5.47 19.20
CA ALA A 739 4.77 -5.02 18.54
C ALA A 739 4.70 -3.50 18.31
N GLN A 740 5.49 -2.74 19.06
CA GLN A 740 5.46 -1.28 19.03
C GLN A 740 5.97 -0.75 17.70
N ILE A 741 5.17 0.03 16.99
CA ILE A 741 5.43 0.48 15.63
C ILE A 741 6.48 1.60 15.66
N ALA A 742 7.53 1.45 14.83
CA ALA A 742 8.56 2.47 14.60
C ALA A 742 8.40 3.14 13.23
N GLY A 743 7.96 2.38 12.22
CA GLY A 743 7.67 2.89 10.89
C GLY A 743 6.36 2.28 10.38
N TRP A 744 5.53 3.09 9.73
CA TRP A 744 4.20 2.72 9.26
C TRP A 744 3.91 3.44 7.95
N THR A 745 3.51 2.68 6.92
CA THR A 745 2.90 3.24 5.71
C THR A 745 1.54 2.60 5.52
N TYR A 746 0.51 3.43 5.39
CA TYR A 746 -0.88 3.03 5.24
C TYR A 746 -1.43 3.47 3.90
N TYR A 747 -1.96 2.52 3.13
CA TYR A 747 -2.49 2.70 1.78
C TYR A 747 -4.02 2.59 1.82
N MET A 748 -4.72 3.58 1.27
CA MET A 748 -6.18 3.65 1.23
C MET A 748 -6.68 3.36 -0.19
N TYR A 749 -7.29 2.20 -0.40
CA TYR A 749 -7.77 1.77 -1.72
C TYR A 749 -9.27 1.98 -1.93
N GLY A 750 -10.05 1.88 -0.85
CA GLY A 750 -11.50 2.00 -0.84
C GLY A 750 -12.01 2.91 0.26
N THR A 751 -13.24 3.40 0.08
CA THR A 751 -13.98 4.15 1.11
C THR A 751 -14.54 3.18 2.14
N VAL A 752 -14.76 3.69 3.35
CA VAL A 752 -15.42 2.95 4.44
C VAL A 752 -16.62 3.76 4.89
N ASP A 753 -17.80 3.14 4.81
CA ASP A 753 -19.06 3.77 5.21
C ASP A 753 -19.21 3.71 6.73
N LEU A 754 -20.03 4.60 7.28
CA LEU A 754 -20.40 4.55 8.70
C LEU A 754 -21.03 3.19 9.02
N ASN A 755 -20.73 2.64 10.19
CA ASN A 755 -21.20 1.32 10.64
C ASN A 755 -20.69 0.08 9.88
N ASP A 756 -19.79 0.22 8.91
CA ASP A 756 -19.21 -0.94 8.23
C ASP A 756 -18.50 -1.90 9.21
N GLU A 757 -18.63 -3.21 8.98
CA GLU A 757 -17.86 -4.22 9.68
C GLU A 757 -16.54 -4.45 8.94
N VAL A 758 -15.43 -4.11 9.60
CA VAL A 758 -14.08 -4.16 9.04
C VAL A 758 -13.28 -5.27 9.71
N GLU A 759 -12.83 -6.26 8.93
CA GLU A 759 -11.86 -7.26 9.39
C GLU A 759 -10.44 -6.70 9.25
N ILE A 760 -9.66 -6.74 10.32
CA ILE A 760 -8.25 -6.38 10.37
C ILE A 760 -7.43 -7.66 10.60
N THR A 761 -6.54 -7.98 9.67
CA THR A 761 -5.56 -9.08 9.80
C THR A 761 -4.16 -8.51 9.95
N VAL A 762 -3.42 -8.92 10.97
CA VAL A 762 -2.03 -8.55 11.22
C VAL A 762 -1.14 -9.76 10.98
N GLU A 763 -0.21 -9.66 10.04
CA GLU A 763 0.72 -10.73 9.67
C GLU A 763 2.16 -10.26 9.87
N ARG A 764 3.02 -11.14 10.42
CA ARG A 764 4.46 -10.96 10.31
C ARG A 764 4.90 -11.45 8.94
N VAL A 765 5.57 -10.60 8.18
CA VAL A 765 6.13 -10.91 6.84
C VAL A 765 7.65 -11.00 6.84
N GLY A 766 8.30 -10.59 7.93
CA GLY A 766 9.75 -10.59 8.07
C GLY A 766 10.21 -10.05 9.42
N ARG A 767 11.50 -9.73 9.51
CA ARG A 767 12.16 -9.21 10.72
C ARG A 767 13.21 -8.14 10.41
N VAL A 768 13.44 -7.23 11.36
CA VAL A 768 14.53 -6.24 11.30
C VAL A 768 15.79 -6.86 11.88
N VAL A 769 16.93 -6.59 11.25
CA VAL A 769 18.22 -6.82 11.89
C VAL A 769 18.32 -5.99 13.18
N GLY A 770 18.43 -6.67 14.33
CA GLY A 770 18.42 -6.05 15.65
C GLY A 770 17.13 -6.30 16.46
N GLY A 771 16.18 -7.08 15.93
CA GLY A 771 15.09 -7.71 16.70
C GLY A 771 13.69 -7.13 16.54
N GLY A 772 13.46 -6.14 15.67
CA GLY A 772 12.11 -5.72 15.28
C GLY A 772 11.43 -6.70 14.32
N LEU A 773 10.15 -6.50 14.05
CA LEU A 773 9.34 -7.30 13.13
C LEU A 773 8.90 -6.47 11.92
N SER A 774 8.86 -7.10 10.74
CA SER A 774 8.18 -6.56 9.56
C SER A 774 6.76 -7.08 9.56
N LEU A 775 5.79 -6.17 9.55
CA LEU A 775 4.38 -6.50 9.58
C LEU A 775 3.68 -6.02 8.32
N GLU A 776 2.65 -6.76 7.95
CA GLU A 776 1.62 -6.33 7.03
C GLU A 776 0.29 -6.36 7.75
N VAL A 777 -0.49 -5.28 7.62
CA VAL A 777 -1.83 -5.19 8.19
C VAL A 777 -2.81 -5.01 7.04
N THR A 778 -3.83 -5.84 6.94
CA THR A 778 -4.83 -5.75 5.85
C THR A 778 -6.21 -5.55 6.45
N CYS A 779 -6.94 -4.54 5.96
CA CYS A 779 -8.32 -4.29 6.34
C CYS A 779 -9.26 -4.69 5.21
N ARG A 780 -10.32 -5.45 5.53
CA ARG A 780 -11.30 -5.94 4.56
C ARG A 780 -12.73 -5.64 4.97
N ILE A 781 -13.56 -5.33 3.98
CA ILE A 781 -15.02 -5.23 4.11
C ILE A 781 -15.61 -6.21 3.09
N ASN A 782 -16.45 -7.14 3.52
CA ASN A 782 -17.02 -8.17 2.64
C ASN A 782 -15.95 -8.92 1.80
N LYS A 783 -14.83 -9.28 2.44
CA LYS A 783 -13.63 -9.91 1.83
C LYS A 783 -12.88 -9.04 0.79
N GLN A 784 -13.33 -7.82 0.49
CA GLN A 784 -12.63 -6.86 -0.37
C GLN A 784 -11.63 -6.04 0.46
N VAL A 785 -10.39 -5.88 -0.04
CA VAL A 785 -9.37 -5.06 0.63
C VAL A 785 -9.70 -3.58 0.45
N VAL A 786 -9.92 -2.87 1.56
CA VAL A 786 -10.17 -1.42 1.56
C VAL A 786 -8.91 -0.63 1.90
N SER A 787 -8.01 -1.21 2.68
CA SER A 787 -6.71 -0.63 3.00
C SER A 787 -5.68 -1.69 3.36
N ARG A 788 -4.41 -1.30 3.29
CA ARG A 788 -3.27 -2.13 3.67
C ARG A 788 -2.22 -1.26 4.33
N ALA A 789 -1.51 -1.80 5.31
CA ALA A 789 -0.37 -1.17 5.93
C ALA A 789 0.88 -2.05 5.81
N SER A 790 2.03 -1.39 5.73
CA SER A 790 3.33 -2.01 5.95
C SER A 790 3.97 -1.35 7.17
N ALA A 791 4.45 -2.15 8.11
CA ALA A 791 5.02 -1.65 9.35
C ALA A 791 6.35 -2.31 9.70
N TYR A 792 7.23 -1.55 10.34
CA TYR A 792 8.35 -2.09 11.08
C TYR A 792 8.28 -1.65 12.53
N THR A 793 8.69 -2.53 13.44
CA THR A 793 8.51 -2.34 14.88
C THR A 793 9.84 -2.03 15.55
N PHE A 794 9.80 -1.32 16.67
CA PHE A 794 10.92 -1.28 17.61
C PHE A 794 11.27 -2.70 18.07
N ALA A 795 12.54 -2.92 18.40
CA ALA A 795 12.96 -4.17 19.02
C ALA A 795 12.35 -4.28 20.43
N PRO A 796 11.89 -5.48 20.85
CA PRO A 796 11.43 -5.67 22.22
C PRO A 796 12.57 -5.44 23.22
N LYS A 797 12.26 -5.06 24.46
CA LYS A 797 13.25 -5.07 25.54
C LYS A 797 13.59 -6.53 25.89
N VAL A 798 14.82 -6.95 25.62
CA VAL A 798 15.27 -8.34 25.82
C VAL A 798 16.24 -8.44 26.99
N ALA A 799 16.21 -9.57 27.69
CA ALA A 799 17.28 -10.04 28.56
C ALA A 799 17.84 -11.38 28.08
N TYR A 800 19.15 -11.44 27.84
CA TYR A 800 19.84 -12.71 27.55
C TYR A 800 20.39 -13.32 28.83
N VAL A 801 19.96 -14.54 29.15
CA VAL A 801 20.42 -15.27 30.34
C VAL A 801 21.23 -16.50 29.97
N TYR A 802 22.34 -16.71 30.68
CA TYR A 802 23.30 -17.77 30.37
C TYR A 802 23.34 -18.80 31.51
N PRO A 803 23.00 -20.08 31.25
CA PRO A 803 22.93 -21.12 32.28
C PRO A 803 24.31 -21.48 32.84
N GLY A 804 24.31 -21.96 34.08
CA GLY A 804 25.51 -22.47 34.73
C GLY A 804 25.79 -23.94 34.39
N GLN A 805 26.72 -24.52 35.14
CA GLN A 805 27.05 -25.95 35.05
C GLN A 805 25.86 -26.83 35.44
N GLY A 806 25.72 -27.99 34.79
CA GLY A 806 24.66 -28.98 35.03
C GLY A 806 23.81 -29.30 33.79
N ILE A 807 23.91 -28.49 32.73
CA ILE A 807 23.19 -28.71 31.47
C ILE A 807 24.01 -29.49 30.42
N GLN A 808 25.31 -29.67 30.64
CA GLN A 808 26.22 -30.26 29.66
C GLN A 808 25.82 -31.68 29.26
N SER A 809 25.98 -32.01 27.99
CA SER A 809 25.71 -33.35 27.46
C SER A 809 26.66 -33.67 26.29
N ALA A 810 26.90 -34.97 26.08
CA ALA A 810 27.68 -35.41 24.93
C ALA A 810 26.95 -35.02 23.63
N GLY A 811 27.70 -34.49 22.67
CA GLY A 811 27.20 -34.01 21.39
C GLY A 811 26.65 -32.59 21.39
N MET A 812 26.68 -31.87 22.52
CA MET A 812 26.11 -30.52 22.60
C MET A 812 26.71 -29.53 21.57
N GLY A 813 25.84 -28.79 20.88
CA GLY A 813 26.22 -27.77 19.89
C GLY A 813 26.80 -28.30 18.57
N LEU A 814 26.94 -29.62 18.38
CA LEU A 814 27.51 -30.18 17.14
C LEU A 814 26.57 -30.09 15.95
N ASP A 815 25.26 -30.18 16.18
CA ASP A 815 24.23 -30.02 15.17
C ASP A 815 24.19 -28.57 14.63
N GLU A 816 24.31 -27.58 15.51
CA GLU A 816 24.33 -26.17 15.13
C GLU A 816 25.55 -25.77 14.27
N ARG A 817 26.68 -26.45 14.41
CA ARG A 817 27.85 -26.24 13.53
C ARG A 817 27.54 -26.49 12.06
N THR A 818 26.63 -27.40 11.77
CA THR A 818 26.21 -27.66 10.37
C THR A 818 25.24 -26.60 9.85
N LYS A 819 24.53 -25.90 10.75
CA LYS A 819 23.52 -24.89 10.44
C LYS A 819 24.11 -23.48 10.28
N SER A 820 25.20 -23.15 10.98
CA SER A 820 25.77 -21.80 11.04
C SER A 820 27.28 -21.80 10.87
N LYS A 821 27.77 -20.93 9.97
CA LYS A 821 29.21 -20.72 9.77
C LYS A 821 29.85 -20.03 10.98
N ALA A 822 29.13 -19.10 11.59
CA ALA A 822 29.58 -18.44 12.82
C ALA A 822 29.78 -19.45 13.97
N VAL A 823 28.86 -20.39 14.15
CA VAL A 823 28.99 -21.46 15.16
C VAL A 823 30.21 -22.34 14.84
N ASP A 824 30.35 -22.81 13.60
CA ASP A 824 31.48 -23.67 13.22
C ASP A 824 32.83 -23.00 13.46
N GLU A 825 32.95 -21.72 13.14
CA GLU A 825 34.17 -20.94 13.36
C GLU A 825 34.52 -20.81 14.85
N VAL A 826 33.52 -20.56 15.72
CA VAL A 826 33.73 -20.50 17.17
C VAL A 826 34.27 -21.84 17.69
N TRP A 827 33.66 -22.97 17.31
CA TRP A 827 34.12 -24.30 17.72
C TRP A 827 35.52 -24.62 17.18
N ARG A 828 35.81 -24.25 15.93
CA ARG A 828 37.13 -24.45 15.32
C ARG A 828 38.22 -23.66 16.05
N ARG A 829 37.95 -22.40 16.39
CA ARG A 829 38.85 -21.54 17.17
C ARG A 829 39.05 -22.07 18.58
N ALA A 830 37.97 -22.43 19.27
CA ALA A 830 38.03 -23.01 20.62
C ALA A 830 38.87 -24.30 20.64
N ASP A 831 38.67 -25.18 19.66
CA ASP A 831 39.41 -26.44 19.55
C ASP A 831 40.86 -26.26 19.13
N ALA A 832 41.17 -25.26 18.29
CA ALA A 832 42.54 -24.88 17.99
C ALA A 832 43.27 -24.37 19.25
N HIS A 833 42.64 -23.44 19.98
CA HIS A 833 43.20 -22.85 21.20
C HIS A 833 43.37 -23.87 22.33
N THR A 834 42.35 -24.69 22.61
CA THR A 834 42.43 -25.71 23.67
C THR A 834 43.51 -26.76 23.36
N ARG A 835 43.74 -27.10 22.09
CA ARG A 835 44.86 -27.98 21.70
C ARG A 835 46.22 -27.32 21.91
N SER A 836 46.39 -26.08 21.45
CA SER A 836 47.69 -25.39 21.51
C SER A 836 48.03 -24.91 22.92
N ALA A 837 47.06 -24.30 23.59
CA ALA A 837 47.20 -23.83 24.95
C ALA A 837 47.08 -25.02 25.89
N MET A 838 45.91 -25.63 26.06
CA MET A 838 45.61 -26.53 27.18
C MET A 838 45.98 -28.01 26.98
N GLY A 839 46.36 -28.41 25.76
CA GLY A 839 46.80 -29.77 25.45
C GLY A 839 45.68 -30.80 25.30
N PHE A 840 44.45 -30.38 25.00
CA PHE A 840 43.33 -31.29 24.71
C PHE A 840 42.45 -30.73 23.59
N SER A 841 41.62 -31.57 22.97
CA SER A 841 40.61 -31.13 21.99
C SER A 841 39.25 -31.04 22.67
N ILE A 842 38.72 -29.82 22.82
CA ILE A 842 37.37 -29.63 23.38
C ILE A 842 36.30 -30.32 22.52
N LEU A 843 36.52 -30.34 21.21
CA LEU A 843 35.60 -30.93 20.24
C LEU A 843 35.54 -32.45 20.38
N ALA A 844 36.69 -33.10 20.61
CA ALA A 844 36.74 -34.53 20.93
C ALA A 844 36.05 -34.85 22.27
N ILE A 845 36.25 -34.00 23.29
CA ILE A 845 35.60 -34.18 24.60
C ILE A 845 34.08 -34.09 24.48
N VAL A 846 33.56 -33.08 23.78
CA VAL A 846 32.12 -32.90 23.60
C VAL A 846 31.51 -34.01 22.75
N ARG A 847 32.18 -34.43 21.68
CA ARG A 847 31.67 -35.49 20.78
C ARG A 847 31.67 -36.87 21.43
N ASP A 848 32.79 -37.28 22.02
CA ASP A 848 33.02 -38.67 22.41
C ASP A 848 32.88 -38.91 23.92
N ASN A 849 32.92 -37.85 24.74
CA ASN A 849 32.91 -37.86 26.21
C ASN A 849 33.74 -39.02 26.84
N PRO A 850 35.06 -39.08 26.59
CA PRO A 850 35.92 -40.17 27.06
C PRO A 850 36.00 -40.20 28.60
N THR A 851 36.21 -41.37 29.21
CA THR A 851 36.35 -41.51 30.68
C THR A 851 37.72 -41.09 31.21
N GLU A 852 38.73 -41.00 30.33
CA GLU A 852 40.10 -40.62 30.67
C GLU A 852 40.73 -39.79 29.55
N ILE A 853 41.42 -38.71 29.90
CA ILE A 853 42.26 -37.94 28.96
C ILE A 853 43.56 -37.49 29.63
N VAL A 854 44.59 -37.26 28.82
CA VAL A 854 45.85 -36.63 29.27
C VAL A 854 45.95 -35.24 28.64
N ALA A 855 46.04 -34.20 29.47
CA ALA A 855 46.22 -32.82 29.03
C ALA A 855 47.38 -32.19 29.79
N ARG A 856 48.36 -31.60 29.07
CA ARG A 856 49.59 -31.00 29.64
C ARG A 856 50.32 -31.91 30.66
N GLY A 857 50.29 -33.23 30.47
CA GLY A 857 50.95 -34.19 31.35
C GLY A 857 50.16 -34.56 32.62
N VAL A 858 48.97 -33.99 32.83
CA VAL A 858 48.04 -34.38 33.89
C VAL A 858 47.00 -35.34 33.33
N THR A 859 46.78 -36.48 34.01
CA THR A 859 45.73 -37.45 33.64
C THR A 859 44.45 -37.12 34.39
N TYR A 860 43.37 -36.88 33.64
CA TYR A 860 42.04 -36.60 34.16
C TYR A 860 41.15 -37.82 33.97
N ARG A 861 40.43 -38.22 35.01
CA ARG A 861 39.55 -39.41 35.02
C ARG A 861 38.19 -39.07 35.61
N HIS A 862 37.12 -39.51 34.96
CA HIS A 862 35.77 -39.45 35.50
C HIS A 862 34.94 -40.67 35.04
N PRO A 863 34.24 -41.37 35.94
CA PRO A 863 33.56 -42.63 35.62
C PRO A 863 32.45 -42.48 34.57
N GLU A 864 31.81 -41.32 34.50
CA GLU A 864 30.73 -41.00 33.55
C GLU A 864 31.23 -40.14 32.36
N GLY A 865 32.55 -40.03 32.18
CA GLY A 865 33.16 -39.21 31.12
C GLY A 865 33.69 -37.86 31.61
N VAL A 866 34.81 -37.41 31.05
CA VAL A 866 35.54 -36.20 31.48
C VAL A 866 34.79 -34.90 31.21
N LEU A 867 33.76 -34.90 30.36
CA LEU A 867 32.90 -33.73 30.16
C LEU A 867 32.19 -33.30 31.46
N ASN A 868 32.07 -34.20 32.44
CA ASN A 868 31.50 -33.93 33.76
C ASN A 868 32.52 -33.35 34.77
N LEU A 869 33.80 -33.24 34.40
CA LEU A 869 34.78 -32.54 35.23
C LEU A 869 34.69 -31.04 34.98
N THR A 870 34.61 -30.26 36.07
CA THR A 870 34.37 -28.82 36.07
C THR A 870 35.23 -28.06 35.06
N GLN A 871 36.53 -28.32 34.97
CA GLN A 871 37.44 -27.64 34.05
C GLN A 871 37.12 -27.87 32.56
N PHE A 872 36.54 -29.01 32.18
CA PHE A 872 36.14 -29.28 30.80
C PHE A 872 34.69 -28.86 30.54
N THR A 873 33.80 -29.10 31.51
CA THR A 873 32.40 -28.62 31.45
C THR A 873 32.35 -27.12 31.17
N GLN A 874 33.13 -26.33 31.92
CA GLN A 874 33.07 -24.88 31.82
C GLN A 874 33.54 -24.37 30.45
N VAL A 875 34.63 -24.94 29.91
CA VAL A 875 35.14 -24.62 28.56
C VAL A 875 34.12 -24.98 27.48
N ALA A 876 33.43 -26.12 27.65
CA ALA A 876 32.47 -26.61 26.70
C ALA A 876 31.20 -25.73 26.66
N LEU A 877 30.69 -25.31 27.83
CA LEU A 877 29.53 -24.40 27.92
C LEU A 877 29.85 -22.99 27.41
N ALA A 878 31.04 -22.45 27.72
CA ALA A 878 31.50 -21.18 27.17
C ALA A 878 31.56 -21.18 25.63
N THR A 879 32.06 -22.28 25.05
CA THR A 879 32.12 -22.45 23.59
C THR A 879 30.72 -22.52 22.97
N LEU A 880 29.79 -23.25 23.61
CA LEU A 880 28.40 -23.34 23.17
C LEU A 880 27.70 -21.97 23.21
N ALA A 881 27.80 -21.26 24.33
CA ALA A 881 27.15 -19.96 24.53
C ALA A 881 27.63 -18.94 23.50
N ILE A 882 28.95 -18.83 23.28
CA ILE A 882 29.51 -17.94 22.26
C ILE A 882 29.06 -18.34 20.86
N GLY A 883 29.00 -19.64 20.56
CA GLY A 883 28.52 -20.14 19.28
C GLY A 883 27.07 -19.74 19.01
N GLN A 884 26.16 -20.01 19.96
CA GLN A 884 24.74 -19.69 19.84
C GLN A 884 24.49 -18.19 19.74
N THR A 885 25.19 -17.37 20.52
CA THR A 885 25.09 -15.91 20.42
C THR A 885 25.66 -15.39 19.10
N ALA A 886 26.75 -15.98 18.60
CA ALA A 886 27.31 -15.65 17.29
C ALA A 886 26.33 -16.00 16.14
N ARG A 887 25.58 -17.10 16.26
CA ARG A 887 24.50 -17.44 15.31
C ARG A 887 23.38 -16.41 15.34
N MET A 888 22.89 -16.04 16.53
CA MET A 888 21.86 -14.99 16.65
C MET A 888 22.32 -13.67 16.03
N ARG A 889 23.62 -13.34 16.14
CA ARG A 889 24.23 -12.17 15.51
C ARG A 889 24.36 -12.30 13.98
N GLU A 890 24.80 -13.46 13.48
CA GLU A 890 24.89 -13.80 12.05
C GLU A 890 23.53 -13.69 11.38
N GLU A 891 22.50 -14.22 12.03
CA GLU A 891 21.12 -14.14 11.57
C GLU A 891 20.55 -12.73 11.77
N GLY A 892 21.07 -11.92 12.69
CA GLY A 892 20.60 -10.55 12.94
C GLY A 892 19.40 -10.47 13.88
N VAL A 893 19.17 -11.49 14.71
CA VAL A 893 18.11 -11.50 15.74
C VAL A 893 18.62 -11.09 17.12
N LEU A 894 19.94 -10.92 17.27
CA LEU A 894 20.53 -10.41 18.49
C LEU A 894 20.23 -8.92 18.69
N VAL A 895 19.40 -8.61 19.70
CA VAL A 895 19.01 -7.24 20.06
C VAL A 895 20.18 -6.46 20.67
N PRO A 896 20.60 -5.33 20.08
CA PRO A 896 21.60 -4.45 20.68
C PRO A 896 21.07 -3.79 21.95
N GLY A 897 21.94 -3.60 22.95
CA GLY A 897 21.58 -2.90 24.18
C GLY A 897 20.67 -3.65 25.16
N ALA A 898 20.32 -4.91 24.85
CA ALA A 898 19.64 -5.82 25.78
C ALA A 898 20.38 -5.98 27.11
N ALA A 899 19.61 -6.24 28.16
CA ALA A 899 20.13 -6.64 29.46
C ALA A 899 20.71 -8.06 29.36
N PHE A 900 21.64 -8.39 30.25
CA PHE A 900 22.17 -9.75 30.31
C PHE A 900 22.66 -10.13 31.70
N ALA A 901 22.52 -11.41 32.01
CA ALA A 901 22.96 -12.01 33.24
C ALA A 901 23.38 -13.45 32.97
N GLY A 902 24.16 -14.04 33.88
CA GLY A 902 24.50 -15.45 33.76
C GLY A 902 24.61 -16.10 35.12
N HIS A 903 24.17 -17.34 35.24
CA HIS A 903 24.14 -18.04 36.51
C HIS A 903 25.50 -18.69 36.78
N SER A 904 26.20 -18.22 37.82
CA SER A 904 27.53 -18.73 38.19
C SER A 904 28.52 -18.69 37.01
N LEU A 905 28.90 -19.84 36.44
CA LEU A 905 29.73 -19.93 35.22
C LEU A 905 29.18 -19.05 34.10
N GLY A 906 27.86 -19.08 33.88
CA GLY A 906 27.23 -18.39 32.76
C GLY A 906 27.48 -16.88 32.77
N GLU A 907 27.90 -16.29 33.89
CA GLU A 907 28.29 -14.87 33.98
C GLU A 907 29.49 -14.55 33.08
N TYR A 908 30.50 -15.44 33.05
CA TYR A 908 31.65 -15.32 32.15
C TYR A 908 31.22 -15.50 30.70
N ASP A 909 30.31 -16.45 30.45
CA ASP A 909 29.78 -16.73 29.13
C ASP A 909 28.99 -15.54 28.60
N ALA A 910 28.18 -14.88 29.44
CA ALA A 910 27.41 -13.70 29.07
C ALA A 910 28.31 -12.49 28.74
N LEU A 911 29.35 -12.27 29.56
CA LEU A 911 30.33 -11.20 29.34
C LEU A 911 31.15 -11.41 28.07
N ALA A 912 31.45 -12.67 27.72
CA ALA A 912 32.20 -13.00 26.50
C ALA A 912 31.31 -13.03 25.25
N ALA A 913 30.14 -13.68 25.32
CA ALA A 913 29.29 -13.96 24.17
C ALA A 913 28.49 -12.73 23.73
N TYR A 914 27.82 -12.07 24.68
CA TYR A 914 26.94 -10.94 24.38
C TYR A 914 27.68 -9.61 24.42
N ALA A 915 28.30 -9.28 25.56
CA ALA A 915 28.99 -8.00 25.75
C ALA A 915 30.35 -7.93 25.06
N GLU A 916 30.93 -9.08 24.69
CA GLU A 916 32.24 -9.18 24.04
C GLU A 916 33.32 -8.40 24.81
N VAL A 917 33.33 -8.54 26.13
CA VAL A 917 34.29 -7.88 27.03
C VAL A 917 35.70 -8.44 26.82
N PHE A 918 35.81 -9.73 26.56
CA PHE A 918 37.07 -10.40 26.24
C PHE A 918 36.87 -11.45 25.14
N PRO A 919 37.91 -11.74 24.33
CA PRO A 919 37.84 -12.74 23.26
C PRO A 919 37.58 -14.17 23.77
N LEU A 920 37.08 -15.02 22.86
CA LEU A 920 36.86 -16.45 23.07
C LEU A 920 38.04 -17.12 23.78
N GLU A 921 39.25 -16.95 23.27
CA GLU A 921 40.45 -17.62 23.80
C GLU A 921 40.72 -17.25 25.26
N ILE A 922 40.46 -16.00 25.64
CA ILE A 922 40.63 -15.51 27.01
C ILE A 922 39.58 -16.12 27.94
N VAL A 923 38.30 -16.18 27.54
CA VAL A 923 37.27 -16.80 28.40
C VAL A 923 37.57 -18.28 28.62
N LEU A 924 38.01 -19.00 27.58
CA LEU A 924 38.35 -20.42 27.71
C LEU A 924 39.48 -20.62 28.73
N ASP A 925 40.52 -19.79 28.67
CA ASP A 925 41.61 -19.80 29.64
C ASP A 925 41.12 -19.51 31.06
N LEU A 926 40.27 -18.48 31.23
CA LEU A 926 39.73 -18.07 32.52
C LEU A 926 38.86 -19.16 33.14
N VAL A 927 37.92 -19.74 32.38
CA VAL A 927 37.00 -20.75 32.92
C VAL A 927 37.69 -22.09 33.17
N PHE A 928 38.68 -22.46 32.35
CA PHE A 928 39.52 -23.64 32.61
C PHE A 928 40.34 -23.48 33.90
N GLN A 929 40.95 -22.30 34.09
CA GLN A 929 41.68 -21.97 35.31
C GLN A 929 40.76 -21.92 36.52
N ARG A 930 39.59 -21.29 36.40
CA ARG A 930 38.56 -21.24 37.45
C ARG A 930 38.21 -22.65 37.92
N GLY A 931 37.85 -23.54 37.00
CA GLY A 931 37.54 -24.94 37.33
C GLY A 931 38.71 -25.68 37.99
N SER A 932 39.94 -25.44 37.53
CA SER A 932 41.15 -26.07 38.08
C SER A 932 41.47 -25.57 39.50
N THR A 933 41.41 -24.26 39.74
CA THR A 933 41.68 -23.62 41.04
C THR A 933 40.66 -24.06 42.09
N MET A 934 39.37 -24.10 41.73
CA MET A 934 38.31 -24.59 42.63
C MET A 934 38.57 -26.02 43.09
N HIS A 935 39.08 -26.87 42.20
CA HIS A 935 39.35 -28.26 42.51
C HIS A 935 40.54 -28.43 43.48
N SER A 936 41.56 -27.57 43.38
CA SER A 936 42.77 -27.63 44.22
C SER A 936 42.60 -27.07 45.64
N LEU A 937 41.60 -26.20 45.86
CA LEU A 937 41.38 -25.55 47.16
C LEU A 937 40.70 -26.46 48.19
N VAL A 938 40.08 -27.56 47.76
CA VAL A 938 39.37 -28.49 48.64
C VAL A 938 40.27 -29.68 49.01
N PRO A 939 40.50 -29.95 50.29
CA PRO A 939 41.21 -31.15 50.73
C PRO A 939 40.49 -32.43 50.29
N ARG A 940 41.24 -33.38 49.74
CA ARG A 940 40.73 -34.67 49.22
C ARG A 940 41.43 -35.84 49.90
N ASP A 941 40.71 -36.95 50.05
CA ASP A 941 41.26 -38.22 50.55
C ASP A 941 42.08 -38.95 49.46
N GLU A 942 42.71 -40.09 49.82
CA GLU A 942 43.51 -40.91 48.90
C GLU A 942 42.71 -41.45 47.69
N LYS A 943 41.38 -41.41 47.74
CA LYS A 943 40.46 -41.81 46.66
C LYS A 943 39.91 -40.61 45.90
N GLY A 944 40.43 -39.41 46.15
CA GLY A 944 40.04 -38.16 45.49
C GLY A 944 38.72 -37.56 45.98
N ARG A 945 38.13 -38.06 47.08
CA ARG A 945 36.83 -37.61 47.60
C ARG A 945 37.03 -36.45 48.56
N SER A 946 36.10 -35.50 48.59
CA SER A 946 36.07 -34.44 49.59
C SER A 946 35.07 -34.75 50.72
N ASN A 947 35.18 -34.01 51.83
CA ASN A 947 34.16 -34.01 52.90
C ASN A 947 32.94 -33.13 52.56
N TYR A 948 32.84 -32.58 51.35
CA TYR A 948 31.82 -31.62 50.96
C TYR A 948 30.90 -32.19 49.89
N ARG A 949 29.64 -31.74 49.91
CA ARG A 949 28.67 -31.96 48.83
C ARG A 949 27.78 -30.73 48.69
N MET A 950 26.84 -30.81 47.76
CA MET A 950 25.77 -29.84 47.60
C MET A 950 24.42 -30.57 47.50
N GLY A 951 23.36 -29.92 47.96
CA GLY A 951 21.99 -30.41 47.81
C GLY A 951 21.00 -29.28 47.51
N ALA A 952 19.92 -29.61 46.82
CA ALA A 952 18.80 -28.72 46.54
C ALA A 952 17.76 -28.85 47.65
N LEU A 953 17.50 -27.75 48.36
CA LEU A 953 16.51 -27.60 49.42
C LEU A 953 15.24 -26.93 48.87
N ARG A 954 14.08 -27.45 49.27
CA ARG A 954 12.75 -26.98 48.85
C ARG A 954 11.91 -26.55 50.06
N PRO A 955 12.04 -25.31 50.55
CA PRO A 955 11.47 -24.87 51.83
C PRO A 955 9.94 -24.91 51.86
N ASN A 956 9.27 -24.69 50.73
CA ASN A 956 7.82 -24.88 50.60
C ASN A 956 7.32 -26.30 50.90
N GLN A 957 8.17 -27.33 50.89
CA GLN A 957 7.76 -28.69 51.23
C GLN A 957 7.74 -28.96 52.74
N PHE A 958 8.24 -28.05 53.56
CA PHE A 958 8.35 -28.25 55.01
C PHE A 958 8.03 -27.00 55.83
N GLY A 959 7.24 -26.08 55.26
CA GLY A 959 6.64 -24.96 55.99
C GLY A 959 7.59 -23.79 56.29
N ILE A 960 8.69 -23.63 55.54
CA ILE A 960 9.58 -22.47 55.63
C ILE A 960 9.40 -21.60 54.38
N ASP A 961 9.36 -20.28 54.56
CA ASP A 961 9.26 -19.29 53.47
C ASP A 961 10.64 -18.72 53.08
N ASP A 962 10.68 -17.84 52.07
CA ASP A 962 11.91 -17.18 51.61
C ASP A 962 12.57 -16.32 52.70
N ALA A 963 11.77 -15.64 53.52
CA ALA A 963 12.28 -14.73 54.56
C ALA A 963 13.04 -15.48 55.68
N HIS A 964 12.66 -16.72 55.97
CA HIS A 964 13.23 -17.50 57.08
C HIS A 964 14.18 -18.63 56.66
N VAL A 965 14.39 -18.86 55.35
CA VAL A 965 15.21 -20.00 54.86
C VAL A 965 16.68 -19.89 55.24
N VAL A 966 17.23 -18.68 55.27
CA VAL A 966 18.63 -18.42 55.65
C VAL A 966 18.83 -18.77 57.12
N ASP A 967 18.02 -18.19 58.00
CA ASP A 967 18.02 -18.45 59.45
C ASP A 967 17.82 -19.94 59.75
N TYR A 968 16.96 -20.62 58.98
CA TYR A 968 16.75 -22.05 59.10
C TYR A 968 18.04 -22.85 58.84
N VAL A 969 18.69 -22.65 57.68
CA VAL A 969 19.94 -23.37 57.35
C VAL A 969 21.04 -23.05 58.36
N GLU A 970 21.15 -21.79 58.79
CA GLU A 970 22.10 -21.39 59.81
C GLU A 970 21.83 -22.06 61.17
N SER A 971 20.57 -22.18 61.58
CA SER A 971 20.22 -22.88 62.82
C SER A 971 20.63 -24.36 62.80
N ILE A 972 20.52 -25.02 61.65
CA ILE A 972 20.98 -26.42 61.49
C ILE A 972 22.50 -26.49 61.48
N ALA A 973 23.19 -25.54 60.85
CA ALA A 973 24.65 -25.44 60.90
C ALA A 973 25.15 -25.31 62.34
N GLN A 974 24.55 -24.40 63.12
CA GLN A 974 24.88 -24.18 64.53
C GLN A 974 24.57 -25.41 65.39
N ALA A 975 23.40 -26.04 65.20
CA ALA A 975 22.98 -27.21 65.99
C ALA A 975 23.83 -28.45 65.71
N SER A 976 24.25 -28.65 64.45
CA SER A 976 25.11 -29.78 64.06
C SER A 976 26.60 -29.53 64.33
N GLY A 977 27.02 -28.27 64.44
CA GLY A 977 28.43 -27.88 64.50
C GLY A 977 29.17 -28.06 63.16
N GLU A 978 28.42 -28.34 62.09
CA GLU A 978 28.94 -28.63 60.75
C GLU A 978 28.77 -27.42 59.82
N PHE A 979 29.56 -27.38 58.74
CA PHE A 979 29.44 -26.32 57.75
C PHE A 979 28.23 -26.54 56.83
N LEU A 980 27.36 -25.54 56.75
CA LEU A 980 26.22 -25.44 55.83
C LEU A 980 26.03 -23.98 55.41
N GLN A 981 25.93 -23.72 54.11
CA GLN A 981 25.60 -22.40 53.56
C GLN A 981 24.73 -22.51 52.32
N ILE A 982 23.76 -21.60 52.18
CA ILE A 982 23.05 -21.41 50.92
C ILE A 982 24.02 -20.76 49.93
N VAL A 983 24.19 -21.41 48.79
CA VAL A 983 25.17 -21.04 47.75
C VAL A 983 24.52 -20.60 46.45
N ASN A 984 23.26 -20.98 46.23
CA ASN A 984 22.45 -20.44 45.12
C ASN A 984 21.02 -20.19 45.57
N PHE A 985 20.59 -18.95 45.43
CA PHE A 985 19.21 -18.49 45.62
C PHE A 985 18.50 -18.56 44.27
N ASN A 986 17.86 -19.69 43.93
CA ASN A 986 17.38 -19.94 42.56
C ASN A 986 15.90 -19.55 42.33
N LEU A 987 15.00 -19.92 43.24
CA LEU A 987 13.57 -19.63 43.13
C LEU A 987 12.96 -19.37 44.51
N ALA A 988 12.37 -18.19 44.70
CA ALA A 988 11.86 -17.71 45.98
C ALA A 988 10.87 -18.71 46.58
N GLY A 989 11.11 -19.12 47.83
CA GLY A 989 10.33 -20.08 48.59
C GLY A 989 10.35 -21.52 48.06
N GLN A 990 11.00 -21.82 46.93
CA GLN A 990 10.87 -23.12 46.27
C GLN A 990 12.17 -23.89 46.05
N GLN A 991 13.28 -23.21 45.74
CA GLN A 991 14.53 -23.88 45.35
C GLN A 991 15.77 -23.10 45.77
N TYR A 992 16.56 -23.69 46.67
CA TYR A 992 17.83 -23.15 47.16
C TYR A 992 18.89 -24.25 47.09
N ALA A 993 20.09 -23.95 46.61
CA ALA A 993 21.20 -24.88 46.70
C ALA A 993 21.98 -24.62 48.00
N VAL A 994 22.23 -25.67 48.77
CA VAL A 994 22.98 -25.64 50.02
C VAL A 994 24.24 -26.46 49.85
N ALA A 995 25.40 -25.85 50.06
CA ALA A 995 26.67 -26.55 50.16
C ALA A 995 27.02 -26.78 51.62
N GLY A 996 27.64 -27.91 51.91
CA GLY A 996 28.01 -28.23 53.28
C GLY A 996 28.93 -29.43 53.38
N THR A 997 29.36 -29.74 54.61
CA THR A 997 29.97 -31.06 54.86
C THR A 997 28.95 -32.16 54.64
N VAL A 998 29.41 -33.37 54.35
CA VAL A 998 28.53 -34.54 54.20
C VAL A 998 27.67 -34.74 55.45
N ALA A 999 28.23 -34.52 56.64
CA ALA A 999 27.51 -34.61 57.91
C ALA A 999 26.48 -33.47 58.08
N GLY A 1000 26.84 -32.23 57.76
CA GLY A 1000 25.91 -31.09 57.82
C GLY A 1000 24.72 -31.27 56.88
N LEU A 1001 24.96 -31.66 55.63
CA LEU A 1001 23.88 -31.88 54.66
C LEU A 1001 22.97 -33.05 55.06
N LYS A 1002 23.52 -34.06 55.74
CA LYS A 1002 22.71 -35.15 56.30
C LYS A 1002 21.81 -34.66 57.43
N ALA A 1003 22.34 -33.83 58.34
CA ALA A 1003 21.54 -33.21 59.40
C ALA A 1003 20.41 -32.33 58.83
N LEU A 1004 20.70 -31.58 57.76
CA LEU A 1004 19.71 -30.80 57.03
C LEU A 1004 18.65 -31.67 56.35
N GLU A 1005 19.04 -32.76 55.67
CA GLU A 1005 18.10 -33.71 55.05
C GLU A 1005 17.19 -34.36 56.11
N GLU A 1006 17.74 -34.78 57.25
CA GLU A 1006 17.01 -35.41 58.34
C GLU A 1006 15.98 -34.46 58.97
N ASP A 1007 16.38 -33.22 59.32
CA ASP A 1007 15.47 -32.23 59.89
C ASP A 1007 14.40 -31.78 58.88
N ALA A 1008 14.80 -31.46 57.65
CA ALA A 1008 13.86 -31.04 56.62
C ALA A 1008 12.84 -32.16 56.31
N THR A 1009 13.28 -33.42 56.23
CA THR A 1009 12.40 -34.57 55.97
C THR A 1009 11.42 -34.80 57.11
N LYS A 1010 11.86 -34.63 58.37
CA LYS A 1010 10.99 -34.70 59.53
C LYS A 1010 9.91 -33.62 59.46
N ARG A 1011 10.29 -32.36 59.21
CA ARG A 1011 9.35 -31.24 59.07
C ARG A 1011 8.41 -31.43 57.88
N ALA A 1012 8.90 -31.97 56.76
CA ALA A 1012 8.06 -32.26 55.60
C ALA A 1012 6.99 -33.31 55.92
N ALA A 1013 7.33 -34.35 56.70
CA ALA A 1013 6.36 -35.35 57.14
C ALA A 1013 5.30 -34.75 58.08
N GLU A 1014 5.68 -33.81 58.95
CA GLU A 1014 4.76 -33.07 59.83
C GLU A 1014 3.89 -32.06 59.06
N HIS A 1015 4.44 -31.43 58.02
CA HIS A 1015 3.77 -30.45 57.17
C HIS A 1015 2.94 -31.07 56.03
N GLY A 1016 3.11 -32.37 55.77
CA GLY A 1016 2.46 -33.09 54.66
C GLY A 1016 3.07 -32.84 53.28
N GLY A 1017 4.31 -32.37 53.20
CA GLY A 1017 4.99 -32.08 51.94
C GLY A 1017 5.73 -33.26 51.33
N LYS A 1018 6.24 -33.06 50.11
CA LYS A 1018 7.05 -34.06 49.38
C LYS A 1018 8.50 -34.04 49.88
N ARG A 1019 9.36 -34.85 49.26
CA ARG A 1019 10.81 -34.89 49.56
C ARG A 1019 11.41 -33.47 49.50
N PRO A 1020 11.90 -32.93 50.64
CA PRO A 1020 12.30 -31.53 50.75
C PRO A 1020 13.76 -31.26 50.38
N PHE A 1021 14.57 -32.32 50.30
CA PHE A 1021 16.00 -32.22 50.02
C PHE A 1021 16.47 -33.31 49.05
N MET A 1022 17.38 -32.95 48.15
CA MET A 1022 17.98 -33.86 47.17
C MET A 1022 19.46 -33.51 46.97
N TYR A 1023 20.35 -34.49 47.05
CA TYR A 1023 21.76 -34.30 46.72
C TYR A 1023 21.95 -33.97 45.23
N VAL A 1024 22.84 -33.03 44.94
CA VAL A 1024 23.27 -32.72 43.57
C VAL A 1024 24.38 -33.70 43.17
N PRO A 1025 24.19 -34.54 42.14
CA PRO A 1025 25.19 -35.50 41.71
C PRO A 1025 26.48 -34.83 41.21
N GLY A 1026 27.63 -35.50 41.39
CA GLY A 1026 28.91 -35.08 40.81
C GLY A 1026 29.60 -33.86 41.44
N ILE A 1027 28.92 -33.13 42.35
CA ILE A 1027 29.50 -31.93 42.98
C ILE A 1027 30.05 -32.26 44.37
N ASP A 1028 31.35 -32.04 44.52
CA ASP A 1028 32.11 -32.31 45.74
C ASP A 1028 32.97 -31.11 46.19
N VAL A 1029 32.69 -29.91 45.69
CA VAL A 1029 33.31 -28.65 46.09
C VAL A 1029 32.22 -27.71 46.60
N PRO A 1030 32.40 -27.03 47.75
CA PRO A 1030 31.42 -26.08 48.26
C PRO A 1030 31.57 -24.72 47.56
N PHE A 1031 31.18 -24.67 46.28
CA PHE A 1031 31.23 -23.46 45.46
C PHE A 1031 30.45 -22.30 46.10
N HIS A 1032 30.82 -21.05 45.81
CA HIS A 1032 30.07 -19.85 46.23
C HIS A 1032 29.91 -19.71 47.76
N SER A 1033 30.89 -20.24 48.50
CA SER A 1033 30.84 -20.31 49.94
C SER A 1033 32.10 -19.76 50.59
N THR A 1034 32.02 -19.46 51.87
CA THR A 1034 33.12 -18.83 52.61
C THR A 1034 34.38 -19.70 52.68
N VAL A 1035 34.25 -21.02 52.47
CA VAL A 1035 35.36 -21.98 52.39
C VAL A 1035 36.35 -21.63 51.28
N LEU A 1036 35.88 -20.99 50.20
CA LEU A 1036 36.71 -20.66 49.04
C LEU A 1036 37.34 -19.26 49.09
N ARG A 1037 37.11 -18.47 50.16
CA ARG A 1037 37.62 -17.09 50.27
C ARG A 1037 39.15 -16.98 50.18
N SER A 1038 39.88 -17.99 50.65
CA SER A 1038 41.34 -18.02 50.57
C SER A 1038 41.87 -18.03 49.13
N GLY A 1039 41.08 -18.49 48.16
CA GLY A 1039 41.46 -18.52 46.74
C GLY A 1039 41.15 -17.24 45.96
N VAL A 1040 40.46 -16.27 46.55
CA VAL A 1040 40.00 -15.06 45.85
C VAL A 1040 41.19 -14.19 45.40
N ALA A 1041 42.22 -14.03 46.23
CA ALA A 1041 43.38 -13.21 45.89
C ALA A 1041 44.15 -13.78 44.68
N ASP A 1042 44.40 -15.09 44.67
CA ASP A 1042 45.07 -15.77 43.57
C ASP A 1042 44.26 -15.68 42.27
N PHE A 1043 42.94 -15.84 42.37
CA PHE A 1043 42.05 -15.73 41.20
C PHE A 1043 41.92 -14.29 40.70
N ARG A 1044 41.94 -13.28 41.58
CA ARG A 1044 42.01 -11.86 41.20
C ARG A 1044 43.25 -11.59 40.35
N THR A 1045 44.43 -12.05 40.75
CA THR A 1045 45.65 -11.89 39.95
C THR A 1045 45.49 -12.52 38.57
N LYS A 1046 44.82 -13.67 38.46
CA LYS A 1046 44.56 -14.30 37.16
C LYS A 1046 43.57 -13.54 36.29
N LEU A 1047 42.53 -12.95 36.88
CA LEU A 1047 41.63 -12.05 36.16
C LEU A 1047 42.38 -10.79 35.68
N ASP A 1048 43.23 -10.21 36.53
CA ASP A 1048 44.03 -9.02 36.21
C ASP A 1048 45.02 -9.27 35.06
N GLU A 1049 45.67 -10.44 35.02
CA GLU A 1049 46.58 -10.86 33.94
C GLU A 1049 45.88 -11.02 32.57
N ARG A 1050 44.55 -11.20 32.54
CA ARG A 1050 43.82 -11.69 31.36
C ARG A 1050 42.75 -10.73 30.85
N ILE A 1051 42.11 -9.97 31.72
CA ILE A 1051 41.09 -8.98 31.33
C ILE A 1051 41.79 -7.77 30.68
N PRO A 1052 41.26 -7.23 29.56
CA PRO A 1052 41.82 -6.06 28.88
C PRO A 1052 42.06 -4.88 29.84
N ALA A 1053 43.02 -4.01 29.51
CA ALA A 1053 43.40 -2.87 30.37
C ALA A 1053 42.27 -1.84 30.56
N GLU A 1054 41.37 -1.73 29.60
CA GLU A 1054 40.18 -0.87 29.64
C GLU A 1054 38.98 -1.64 29.08
N ILE A 1055 37.79 -1.38 29.64
CA ILE A 1055 36.53 -1.96 29.19
C ILE A 1055 35.58 -0.81 28.87
N ASP A 1056 34.98 -0.82 27.69
CA ASP A 1056 33.96 0.16 27.32
C ASP A 1056 32.77 0.10 28.30
N PRO A 1057 32.50 1.16 29.07
CA PRO A 1057 31.39 1.20 30.02
C PRO A 1057 30.03 0.96 29.34
N ALA A 1058 29.85 1.38 28.09
CA ALA A 1058 28.58 1.24 27.37
C ALA A 1058 28.17 -0.23 27.16
N LYS A 1059 29.10 -1.17 27.28
CA LYS A 1059 28.83 -2.61 27.23
C LYS A 1059 28.17 -3.15 28.49
N LEU A 1060 28.44 -2.55 29.66
CA LEU A 1060 28.03 -3.08 30.97
C LEU A 1060 27.00 -2.20 31.68
N VAL A 1061 27.17 -0.88 31.63
CA VAL A 1061 26.37 0.07 32.42
C VAL A 1061 24.89 -0.04 32.07
N GLY A 1062 24.06 -0.28 33.08
CA GLY A 1062 22.60 -0.46 32.95
C GLY A 1062 22.16 -1.77 32.27
N ARG A 1063 23.10 -2.65 31.89
CA ARG A 1063 22.81 -3.87 31.10
C ARG A 1063 23.23 -5.15 31.81
N TYR A 1064 24.43 -5.15 32.40
CA TYR A 1064 25.01 -6.30 33.07
C TYR A 1064 24.46 -6.43 34.51
N ILE A 1065 23.98 -7.62 34.87
CA ILE A 1065 23.57 -7.92 36.25
C ILE A 1065 24.53 -8.98 36.84
N PRO A 1066 25.48 -8.59 37.71
CA PRO A 1066 26.40 -9.52 38.34
C PRO A 1066 25.72 -10.35 39.43
N ASN A 1067 26.18 -11.59 39.61
CA ASN A 1067 25.62 -12.50 40.61
C ASN A 1067 25.83 -12.04 42.06
N LEU A 1068 26.93 -11.30 42.32
CA LEU A 1068 27.35 -10.90 43.66
C LEU A 1068 26.37 -9.91 44.31
N VAL A 1069 25.93 -8.90 43.56
CA VAL A 1069 25.09 -7.81 44.06
C VAL A 1069 23.70 -7.76 43.44
N ALA A 1070 23.45 -8.50 42.34
CA ALA A 1070 22.15 -8.63 41.67
C ALA A 1070 21.44 -7.29 41.37
N ARG A 1071 22.21 -6.29 40.93
CA ARG A 1071 21.73 -4.96 40.52
C ARG A 1071 22.36 -4.59 39.16
N PRO A 1072 21.72 -3.75 38.32
CA PRO A 1072 22.35 -3.28 37.10
C PRO A 1072 23.72 -2.64 37.40
N PHE A 1073 24.73 -2.98 36.59
CA PHE A 1073 26.07 -2.44 36.75
C PHE A 1073 26.08 -0.93 36.54
N GLU A 1074 26.74 -0.19 37.43
CA GLU A 1074 26.80 1.27 37.40
C GLU A 1074 28.19 1.76 37.82
N LEU A 1075 28.57 2.95 37.35
CA LEU A 1075 29.77 3.66 37.79
C LEU A 1075 29.44 4.69 38.87
N THR A 1076 28.78 4.23 39.93
CA THR A 1076 28.29 5.05 41.05
C THR A 1076 28.91 4.60 42.37
N ARG A 1077 29.07 5.52 43.33
CA ARG A 1077 29.61 5.19 44.67
C ARG A 1077 28.68 4.21 45.38
N GLU A 1078 27.39 4.35 45.15
CA GLU A 1078 26.31 3.50 45.65
C GLU A 1078 26.46 2.05 45.15
N PHE A 1079 26.78 1.86 43.87
CA PHE A 1079 27.03 0.52 43.32
C PHE A 1079 28.30 -0.09 43.91
N ALA A 1080 29.39 0.67 44.00
CA ALA A 1080 30.63 0.19 44.63
C ALA A 1080 30.41 -0.16 46.11
N GLN A 1081 29.63 0.64 46.86
CA GLN A 1081 29.27 0.35 48.24
C GLN A 1081 28.51 -0.98 48.36
N SER A 1082 27.60 -1.27 47.42
CA SER A 1082 26.85 -2.53 47.42
C SER A 1082 27.73 -3.78 47.31
N ILE A 1083 28.94 -3.67 46.75
CA ILE A 1083 29.94 -4.75 46.74
C ILE A 1083 30.50 -4.95 48.15
N LEU A 1084 30.85 -3.87 48.86
CA LEU A 1084 31.37 -3.92 50.22
C LEU A 1084 30.36 -4.45 51.24
N ASP A 1085 29.08 -4.22 51.00
CA ASP A 1085 28.00 -4.69 51.86
C ASP A 1085 27.93 -6.23 51.92
N VAL A 1086 28.42 -6.92 50.88
CA VAL A 1086 28.39 -8.39 50.79
C VAL A 1086 29.78 -9.03 50.88
N VAL A 1087 30.86 -8.33 50.52
CA VAL A 1087 32.23 -8.86 50.58
C VAL A 1087 33.27 -7.84 51.05
N PRO A 1088 34.29 -8.26 51.82
CA PRO A 1088 35.33 -7.36 52.31
C PRO A 1088 36.41 -7.12 51.24
N SER A 1089 36.08 -6.43 50.14
CA SER A 1089 37.07 -6.06 49.10
C SER A 1089 37.91 -4.86 49.56
N ASP A 1090 39.21 -5.08 49.77
CA ASP A 1090 40.13 -3.97 50.11
C ASP A 1090 40.25 -2.97 48.94
N THR A 1091 40.24 -3.46 47.70
CA THR A 1091 40.31 -2.61 46.49
C THR A 1091 39.12 -1.65 46.39
N VAL A 1092 37.90 -2.13 46.62
CA VAL A 1092 36.71 -1.25 46.60
C VAL A 1092 36.68 -0.34 47.82
N ARG A 1093 37.13 -0.80 48.98
CA ARG A 1093 37.23 0.02 50.20
C ARG A 1093 38.18 1.20 49.98
N GLU A 1094 39.38 0.93 49.47
CA GLU A 1094 40.37 1.96 49.16
C GLU A 1094 39.83 2.98 48.15
N LEU A 1095 39.10 2.51 47.12
CA LEU A 1095 38.47 3.36 46.11
C LEU A 1095 37.41 4.31 46.70
N LEU A 1096 36.66 3.88 47.71
CA LEU A 1096 35.58 4.65 48.33
C LEU A 1096 36.04 5.55 49.49
N GLU A 1097 36.99 5.08 50.30
CA GLU A 1097 37.43 5.74 51.53
C GLU A 1097 38.61 6.72 51.32
N THR A 1098 39.43 6.51 50.28
CA THR A 1098 40.55 7.42 49.97
C THR A 1098 40.04 8.71 49.34
N GLU A 1099 40.37 9.85 49.95
CA GLU A 1099 39.96 11.18 49.47
C GLU A 1099 40.41 11.42 48.02
N GLY A 1100 39.48 11.79 47.14
CA GLY A 1100 39.72 12.05 45.71
C GLY A 1100 39.96 10.82 44.83
N ALA A 1101 40.07 9.61 45.38
CA ALA A 1101 40.33 8.40 44.59
C ALA A 1101 39.18 8.03 43.64
N TRP A 1102 37.93 8.19 44.10
CA TRP A 1102 36.75 7.95 43.27
C TRP A 1102 36.70 8.87 42.04
N ASP A 1103 36.87 10.18 42.24
CA ASP A 1103 36.79 11.16 41.16
C ASP A 1103 37.91 10.96 40.14
N ALA A 1104 39.11 10.60 40.60
CA ALA A 1104 40.22 10.23 39.73
C ALA A 1104 39.94 8.97 38.91
N ALA A 1105 39.30 7.96 39.51
CA ALA A 1105 38.91 6.74 38.80
C ALA A 1105 37.77 7.00 37.81
N LEU A 1106 36.78 7.83 38.17
CA LEU A 1106 35.65 8.18 37.30
C LEU A 1106 36.10 8.97 36.05
N ALA A 1107 37.20 9.73 36.16
CA ALA A 1107 37.84 10.39 35.02
C ALA A 1107 38.42 9.40 33.98
N ASN A 1108 38.65 8.13 34.36
CA ASN A 1108 38.96 7.04 33.44
C ASN A 1108 37.92 5.91 33.60
N PRO A 1109 36.71 6.09 33.04
CA PRO A 1109 35.59 5.19 33.28
C PRO A 1109 35.85 3.77 32.75
N GLY A 1110 36.72 3.60 31.74
CA GLY A 1110 37.08 2.29 31.23
C GLY A 1110 37.94 1.47 32.19
N VAL A 1111 38.88 2.12 32.88
CA VAL A 1111 39.69 1.49 33.94
C VAL A 1111 38.85 1.24 35.20
N LEU A 1112 37.98 2.17 35.58
CA LEU A 1112 37.07 1.97 36.71
C LEU A 1112 36.12 0.78 36.46
N THR A 1113 35.55 0.69 35.25
CA THR A 1113 34.70 -0.43 34.82
C THR A 1113 35.45 -1.76 34.97
N ARG A 1114 36.70 -1.82 34.50
CA ARG A 1114 37.56 -2.99 34.66
C ARG A 1114 37.78 -3.37 36.12
N THR A 1115 38.14 -2.41 36.97
CA THR A 1115 38.42 -2.65 38.39
C THR A 1115 37.20 -3.23 39.09
N LEU A 1116 36.02 -2.62 38.91
CA LEU A 1116 34.78 -3.12 39.51
C LEU A 1116 34.40 -4.50 38.94
N LEU A 1117 34.57 -4.75 37.64
CA LEU A 1117 34.31 -6.06 37.06
C LEU A 1117 35.21 -7.16 37.64
N ILE A 1118 36.51 -6.88 37.81
CA ILE A 1118 37.45 -7.83 38.42
C ILE A 1118 37.01 -8.17 39.83
N GLU A 1119 36.63 -7.18 40.64
CA GLU A 1119 36.15 -7.41 42.01
C GLU A 1119 34.84 -8.22 42.04
N LEU A 1120 33.88 -7.91 41.17
CA LEU A 1120 32.65 -8.70 41.05
C LEU A 1120 32.94 -10.17 40.72
N LEU A 1121 33.78 -10.42 39.71
CA LEU A 1121 34.09 -11.78 39.24
C LEU A 1121 34.98 -12.57 40.21
N CYS A 1122 35.95 -11.92 40.85
CA CYS A 1122 36.86 -12.62 41.76
C CYS A 1122 36.15 -13.03 43.05
N TRP A 1123 35.23 -12.19 43.56
CA TRP A 1123 34.45 -12.49 44.75
C TRP A 1123 33.27 -13.42 44.49
N GLN A 1124 32.69 -13.41 43.28
CA GLN A 1124 31.67 -14.38 42.88
C GLN A 1124 32.11 -15.85 43.08
N PHE A 1125 33.41 -16.10 42.96
CA PHE A 1125 34.04 -17.39 43.25
C PHE A 1125 33.69 -17.95 44.64
N ALA A 1126 33.58 -17.07 45.65
CA ALA A 1126 33.44 -17.41 47.08
C ALA A 1126 32.18 -16.84 47.74
N SER A 1127 31.25 -16.29 46.95
CA SER A 1127 30.01 -15.68 47.44
C SER A 1127 28.78 -16.28 46.75
N PRO A 1128 27.63 -16.38 47.46
CA PRO A 1128 26.40 -16.96 46.93
C PRO A 1128 25.89 -16.26 45.66
N VAL A 1129 25.27 -17.04 44.77
CA VAL A 1129 24.57 -16.52 43.59
C VAL A 1129 23.17 -16.05 43.97
N ARG A 1130 22.86 -14.77 43.72
CA ARG A 1130 21.58 -14.12 44.09
C ARG A 1130 20.58 -14.10 42.92
N TRP A 1131 20.22 -15.26 42.38
CA TRP A 1131 19.41 -15.36 41.16
C TRP A 1131 17.93 -14.97 41.34
N ILE A 1132 17.36 -15.10 42.54
CA ILE A 1132 16.02 -14.58 42.86
C ILE A 1132 15.96 -13.07 42.60
N GLU A 1133 16.96 -12.33 43.08
CA GLU A 1133 17.04 -10.88 42.92
C GLU A 1133 17.35 -10.48 41.48
N THR A 1134 18.22 -11.23 40.79
CA THR A 1134 18.46 -11.03 39.35
C THR A 1134 17.16 -11.16 38.55
N GLN A 1135 16.36 -12.19 38.80
CA GLN A 1135 15.06 -12.34 38.13
C GLN A 1135 14.11 -11.19 38.47
N ARG A 1136 14.10 -10.72 39.72
CA ARG A 1136 13.29 -9.57 40.12
C ARG A 1136 13.71 -8.30 39.39
N VAL A 1137 15.01 -8.01 39.28
CA VAL A 1137 15.52 -6.88 38.49
C VAL A 1137 15.16 -7.02 37.01
N LEU A 1138 15.21 -8.21 36.42
CA LEU A 1138 14.86 -8.39 35.01
C LEU A 1138 13.35 -8.24 34.75
N LEU A 1139 12.52 -8.86 35.59
CA LEU A 1139 11.09 -9.10 35.32
C LEU A 1139 10.17 -8.03 35.93
N SER A 1140 10.56 -7.38 37.02
CA SER A 1140 9.72 -6.37 37.66
C SER A 1140 9.60 -5.13 36.78
N THR A 1141 8.40 -4.57 36.72
CA THR A 1141 8.16 -3.18 36.33
C THR A 1141 8.03 -2.33 37.59
N GLU A 1142 8.29 -1.02 37.50
CA GLU A 1142 8.13 -0.10 38.64
C GLU A 1142 6.67 -0.11 39.19
N GLU A 1143 5.70 -0.38 38.33
CA GLU A 1143 4.27 -0.55 38.66
C GLU A 1143 3.97 -1.88 39.37
N ALA A 1144 4.65 -2.98 39.00
CA ALA A 1144 4.42 -4.31 39.56
C ALA A 1144 5.08 -4.50 40.94
N ALA A 1145 6.22 -3.84 41.19
CA ALA A 1145 6.95 -3.92 42.46
C ALA A 1145 7.58 -2.56 42.85
N PRO A 1146 6.79 -1.64 43.44
CA PRO A 1146 7.26 -0.30 43.82
C PRO A 1146 8.51 -0.35 44.72
N GLY A 1147 9.56 0.37 44.33
CA GLY A 1147 10.82 0.45 45.09
C GLY A 1147 11.88 -0.62 44.73
N VAL A 1148 11.59 -1.52 43.79
CA VAL A 1148 12.58 -2.41 43.19
C VAL A 1148 12.95 -1.87 41.80
N PRO A 1149 14.21 -1.49 41.55
CA PRO A 1149 14.64 -1.01 40.22
C PRO A 1149 14.63 -2.16 39.22
N GLY A 1150 13.46 -2.42 38.63
CA GLY A 1150 13.22 -3.44 37.62
C GLY A 1150 13.36 -2.88 36.20
N LEU A 1151 13.91 -3.69 35.29
CA LEU A 1151 14.13 -3.36 33.87
C LEU A 1151 12.88 -3.61 33.01
N GLY A 1152 11.91 -4.38 33.51
CA GLY A 1152 10.64 -4.65 32.84
C GLY A 1152 10.80 -5.21 31.43
N VAL A 1153 11.64 -6.24 31.25
CA VAL A 1153 11.92 -6.79 29.92
C VAL A 1153 10.70 -7.51 29.34
N ASN A 1154 10.49 -7.37 28.03
CA ASN A 1154 9.43 -8.03 27.29
C ASN A 1154 9.77 -9.50 27.00
N GLN A 1155 11.06 -9.83 26.88
CA GLN A 1155 11.51 -11.19 26.59
C GLN A 1155 12.73 -11.57 27.42
N VAL A 1156 12.72 -12.80 27.95
CA VAL A 1156 13.91 -13.45 28.55
C VAL A 1156 14.31 -14.61 27.66
N ILE A 1157 15.53 -14.57 27.11
CA ILE A 1157 16.05 -15.59 26.21
C ILE A 1157 17.23 -16.31 26.89
N GLU A 1158 17.04 -17.59 27.21
CA GLU A 1158 18.12 -18.46 27.67
C GLU A 1158 18.97 -18.92 26.49
N VAL A 1159 20.27 -18.59 26.52
CA VAL A 1159 21.28 -19.07 25.56
C VAL A 1159 21.89 -20.35 26.10
N GLY A 1160 21.31 -21.49 25.73
CA GLY A 1160 21.75 -22.81 26.17
C GLY A 1160 20.95 -23.94 25.54
N LEU A 1161 21.14 -25.16 26.04
CA LEU A 1161 20.55 -26.37 25.43
C LEU A 1161 19.05 -26.50 25.68
N GLY A 1162 18.30 -26.82 24.62
CA GLY A 1162 16.85 -26.97 24.67
C GLY A 1162 16.38 -28.21 25.43
N ALA A 1163 17.23 -29.23 25.55
CA ALA A 1163 16.96 -30.40 26.39
C ALA A 1163 17.06 -30.09 27.90
N ALA A 1164 17.66 -28.97 28.29
CA ALA A 1164 17.84 -28.55 29.68
C ALA A 1164 17.70 -27.01 29.86
N PRO A 1165 16.51 -26.42 29.59
CA PRO A 1165 16.28 -24.97 29.62
C PRO A 1165 16.06 -24.49 31.06
N THR A 1166 17.12 -24.51 31.86
CA THR A 1166 17.06 -24.34 33.31
C THR A 1166 16.60 -22.94 33.73
N LEU A 1167 17.20 -21.89 33.16
CA LEU A 1167 16.91 -20.50 33.54
C LEU A 1167 15.57 -20.02 32.99
N ALA A 1168 15.20 -20.45 31.78
CA ALA A 1168 13.90 -20.23 31.19
C ALA A 1168 12.79 -20.86 32.04
N ASN A 1169 13.01 -22.09 32.55
CA ASN A 1169 12.05 -22.72 33.46
C ASN A 1169 11.93 -21.97 34.80
N LEU A 1170 13.04 -21.43 35.33
CA LEU A 1170 13.01 -20.61 36.54
C LEU A 1170 12.23 -19.31 36.29
N ALA A 1171 12.56 -18.56 35.23
CA ALA A 1171 11.88 -17.32 34.87
C ALA A 1171 10.39 -17.53 34.63
N SER A 1172 10.01 -18.60 33.92
CA SER A 1172 8.59 -18.96 33.68
C SER A 1172 7.84 -19.22 34.99
N ARG A 1173 8.48 -19.85 35.98
CA ARG A 1173 7.86 -20.06 37.30
C ARG A 1173 7.82 -18.80 38.13
N THR A 1174 8.84 -17.95 38.02
CA THR A 1174 8.90 -16.65 38.69
C THR A 1174 7.75 -15.76 38.23
N LEU A 1175 7.48 -15.68 36.93
CA LEU A 1175 6.35 -14.94 36.36
C LEU A 1175 4.96 -15.39 36.86
N LEU A 1176 4.83 -16.63 37.37
CA LEU A 1176 3.57 -17.10 37.97
C LEU A 1176 3.37 -16.61 39.41
N ALA A 1177 4.38 -16.00 40.04
CA ALA A 1177 4.25 -15.50 41.41
C ALA A 1177 3.38 -14.23 41.42
N PRO A 1178 2.56 -14.01 42.48
CA PRO A 1178 1.68 -12.85 42.56
C PRO A 1178 2.37 -11.49 42.41
N GLU A 1179 3.65 -11.41 42.81
CA GLU A 1179 4.47 -10.18 42.68
C GLU A 1179 4.72 -9.77 41.22
N PHE A 1180 4.56 -10.69 40.26
CA PHE A 1180 4.78 -10.46 38.82
C PHE A 1180 3.48 -10.51 38.01
N ALA A 1181 2.30 -10.45 38.64
CA ALA A 1181 1.02 -10.57 37.95
C ALA A 1181 0.79 -9.51 36.84
N LEU A 1182 1.46 -8.36 36.94
CA LEU A 1182 1.44 -7.29 35.94
C LEU A 1182 2.64 -7.33 34.96
N SER A 1183 3.63 -8.18 35.21
CA SER A 1183 4.79 -8.35 34.32
C SER A 1183 4.39 -9.19 33.10
N ARG A 1184 4.56 -8.61 31.91
CA ARG A 1184 4.24 -9.25 30.63
C ARG A 1184 5.54 -9.61 29.91
N GLY A 1185 6.08 -10.79 30.24
CA GLY A 1185 7.34 -11.27 29.69
C GLY A 1185 7.20 -12.64 29.03
N ASP A 1186 7.59 -12.75 27.76
CA ASP A 1186 7.78 -14.02 27.09
C ASP A 1186 9.12 -14.66 27.51
N VAL A 1187 9.15 -15.98 27.66
CA VAL A 1187 10.36 -16.70 28.07
C VAL A 1187 10.72 -17.77 27.05
N PHE A 1188 11.89 -17.63 26.46
CA PHE A 1188 12.40 -18.51 25.41
C PHE A 1188 13.71 -19.19 25.79
N ASN A 1189 13.98 -20.32 25.17
CA ASN A 1189 15.30 -20.90 25.05
C ASN A 1189 15.69 -20.99 23.57
N VAL A 1190 16.92 -20.60 23.24
CA VAL A 1190 17.40 -20.46 21.85
C VAL A 1190 17.28 -21.73 21.00
N GLN A 1191 17.32 -22.93 21.60
CA GLN A 1191 17.13 -24.19 20.90
C GLN A 1191 15.69 -24.71 20.98
N ARG A 1192 15.07 -24.70 22.17
CA ARG A 1192 13.70 -25.20 22.37
C ARG A 1192 12.70 -24.42 21.52
N ASP A 1193 12.85 -23.10 21.49
CA ASP A 1193 11.93 -22.17 20.84
C ASP A 1193 12.58 -21.52 19.61
N GLU A 1194 13.51 -22.24 18.95
CA GLU A 1194 14.28 -21.77 17.79
C GLU A 1194 13.38 -21.06 16.75
N PRO A 1195 12.24 -21.62 16.30
CA PRO A 1195 11.39 -20.92 15.33
C PRO A 1195 10.90 -19.54 15.79
N ARG A 1196 10.58 -19.37 17.09
CA ARG A 1196 10.09 -18.09 17.64
C ARG A 1196 11.22 -17.09 17.85
N VAL A 1197 12.38 -17.54 18.35
CA VAL A 1197 13.55 -16.66 18.55
C VAL A 1197 14.09 -16.12 17.23
N TYR A 1198 14.04 -16.94 16.17
CA TYR A 1198 14.46 -16.53 14.83
C TYR A 1198 13.33 -15.95 13.96
N ALA A 1199 12.11 -15.84 14.49
CA ALA A 1199 10.90 -15.36 13.82
C ALA A 1199 10.59 -16.08 12.49
N THR A 1200 10.68 -17.41 12.50
CA THR A 1200 10.43 -18.32 11.37
C THR A 1200 9.26 -19.29 11.61
N ASP A 1201 8.58 -19.17 12.75
CA ASP A 1201 7.35 -19.91 13.06
C ASP A 1201 6.19 -19.52 12.12
N VAL A 1202 5.30 -20.45 11.80
CA VAL A 1202 4.14 -20.18 10.93
C VAL A 1202 2.87 -20.48 11.71
N ALA A 1203 2.06 -19.46 11.94
CA ALA A 1203 0.72 -19.57 12.46
C ALA A 1203 -0.30 -19.29 11.34
N VAL A 1204 -1.31 -20.14 11.25
CA VAL A 1204 -2.51 -19.95 10.42
C VAL A 1204 -3.69 -19.94 11.38
N ILE A 1205 -4.51 -18.90 11.31
CA ILE A 1205 -5.80 -18.87 11.98
C ILE A 1205 -6.79 -19.45 10.96
N GLU A 1206 -7.30 -20.66 11.20
CA GLU A 1206 -8.31 -21.27 10.33
C GLU A 1206 -9.60 -20.44 10.38
N ASP A 1207 -10.14 -20.10 9.21
CA ASP A 1207 -11.45 -19.47 9.09
C ASP A 1207 -12.54 -20.49 9.47
N GLU A 1208 -13.43 -20.14 10.40
CA GLU A 1208 -14.60 -20.99 10.73
C GLU A 1208 -15.58 -21.11 9.54
N GLU A 1209 -15.37 -20.39 8.43
CA GLU A 1209 -16.22 -20.41 7.23
C GLU A 1209 -15.42 -20.18 5.94
N ASP A 1210 -14.57 -21.15 5.54
CA ASP A 1210 -14.14 -21.24 4.15
C ASP A 1210 -14.61 -22.56 3.52
N GLU A 1211 -15.78 -22.50 2.87
CA GLU A 1211 -16.02 -23.34 1.70
C GLU A 1211 -14.95 -22.99 0.66
N GLU A 1212 -14.25 -24.01 0.16
CA GLU A 1212 -13.17 -23.94 -0.82
C GLU A 1212 -13.44 -22.92 -1.94
N ILE A 1213 -12.76 -21.77 -1.88
CA ILE A 1213 -12.55 -20.94 -3.07
C ILE A 1213 -11.34 -21.52 -3.81
N THR A 1214 -11.61 -22.35 -4.81
CA THR A 1214 -10.61 -22.74 -5.81
C THR A 1214 -10.01 -21.47 -6.44
N PRO A 1215 -8.68 -21.35 -6.56
CA PRO A 1215 -8.05 -20.20 -7.20
C PRO A 1215 -8.45 -20.15 -8.67
N ALA A 1216 -8.99 -19.01 -9.12
CA ALA A 1216 -9.24 -18.75 -10.52
C ALA A 1216 -7.90 -18.71 -11.26
N ALA A 1217 -7.67 -19.72 -12.11
CA ALA A 1217 -6.57 -19.73 -13.06
C ALA A 1217 -6.66 -18.51 -14.01
N PRO A 1218 -5.52 -17.97 -14.48
CA PRO A 1218 -5.53 -16.91 -15.47
C PRO A 1218 -6.33 -17.35 -16.70
N ALA A 1219 -7.21 -16.47 -17.17
CA ALA A 1219 -8.10 -16.73 -18.30
C ALA A 1219 -7.31 -17.24 -19.51
N ALA A 1220 -7.40 -18.55 -19.77
CA ALA A 1220 -6.95 -19.14 -21.00
C ALA A 1220 -7.87 -18.65 -22.14
N ALA A 1221 -7.25 -18.22 -23.24
CA ALA A 1221 -7.94 -17.81 -24.45
C ALA A 1221 -9.02 -18.82 -24.86
N ALA A 1222 -10.22 -18.31 -25.18
CA ALA A 1222 -11.36 -19.12 -25.59
C ALA A 1222 -11.01 -20.00 -26.80
N ALA A 1223 -11.04 -21.32 -26.60
CA ALA A 1223 -11.07 -22.29 -27.68
C ALA A 1223 -12.45 -22.23 -28.39
N PRO A 1224 -12.51 -22.41 -29.72
CA PRO A 1224 -13.75 -22.31 -30.47
C PRO A 1224 -14.72 -23.45 -30.10
N SER A 1225 -16.01 -23.11 -29.95
CA SER A 1225 -17.09 -24.07 -29.70
C SER A 1225 -17.22 -25.10 -30.84
N PRO A 1226 -17.53 -26.37 -30.55
CA PRO A 1226 -17.80 -27.35 -31.58
C PRO A 1226 -19.17 -27.12 -32.22
N ALA A 1227 -19.24 -27.30 -33.53
CA ALA A 1227 -20.46 -27.13 -34.33
C ALA A 1227 -21.59 -28.09 -33.88
N PRO A 1228 -22.88 -27.68 -33.98
CA PRO A 1228 -24.00 -28.49 -33.56
C PRO A 1228 -24.21 -29.70 -34.48
N ALA A 1229 -24.53 -30.85 -33.87
CA ALA A 1229 -24.82 -32.09 -34.58
C ALA A 1229 -26.15 -32.02 -35.37
N ALA A 1230 -26.13 -32.56 -36.59
CA ALA A 1230 -27.29 -32.62 -37.49
C ALA A 1230 -28.40 -33.55 -36.95
N PRO A 1231 -29.69 -33.21 -37.17
CA PRO A 1231 -30.81 -34.02 -36.68
C PRO A 1231 -31.02 -35.28 -37.54
N ALA A 1232 -31.27 -36.41 -36.87
CA ALA A 1232 -31.61 -37.68 -37.50
C ALA A 1232 -33.03 -37.65 -38.07
N ALA A 1233 -33.18 -38.11 -39.32
CA ALA A 1233 -34.44 -38.19 -40.03
C ALA A 1233 -35.28 -39.39 -39.57
N GLU A 1234 -36.52 -39.13 -39.15
CA GLU A 1234 -37.58 -40.15 -39.05
C GLU A 1234 -38.29 -40.28 -40.40
N ALA A 1235 -38.42 -41.53 -40.86
CA ALA A 1235 -39.14 -41.90 -42.07
C ALA A 1235 -40.66 -41.88 -41.81
N ALA A 1236 -41.39 -41.14 -42.64
CA ALA A 1236 -42.85 -41.19 -42.70
C ALA A 1236 -43.32 -42.25 -43.72
N PRO A 1237 -44.56 -42.75 -43.61
CA PRO A 1237 -45.39 -42.96 -44.78
C PRO A 1237 -45.94 -41.65 -45.35
#